data_AF-A0A7W7VLX0-F1
#
_entry.id   AF-A0A7W7VLX0-F1
#
_cell.length_a   1.000
_cell.length_b   1.000
_cell.length_c   1.000
_cell.angle_alpha   90.00
_cell.angle_beta   90.00
_cell.angle_gamma   90.00
#
_symmetry.space_group_name_H-M   'P 1'
#
loop_
_entity.id
_entity.type
_entity.pdbx_description
1 polymer ?
#
loop_
_entity_poly.entity_id
_entity_poly.type
_entity_poly.pdbx_seq_one_letter_code
_entity_poly.pdbx_strand_id
1 'polypeptide(L)'
;MAAYAPNGARLGLLPAHLGWEAALPLNDVSSLRLAYSSLAPGASRLAQPCEIAVEYSVDGGPWTEPENGRFLRIKRGGDSTDRMGALSFDCPGWAWMLRKVVLYPDLGMVDGKRPFTTTTPGAILATLVNEGHGRDTLLGLNIDFDDETDSADHAWATTMTLGLEPGVDLLALLINLAEQGVIDWCMQGRTLRVFNADTALAVNRATGPGPVELRLGRDIDSAPDDATLEDAASAILVVGEEGLRVEVTNPSATMPWGRWESYQAQGGVTDEGTARLLGDNALQRAGGERVQLTRSITPYEARWLPLEHYAPGDYIRAPGDQGVLQSLRVRQVTLSCDSSGVVGGNLTLNDRFLERDIRLARQAAGILTGGVSSGGSGADPAPEDSDREPAAPTGLLISPAAYLDEEGYAHGQITVSWNPVSTDVNGTALSVDGYELVGISPPGTGAVRVLATTSSAAVTYSPLEPRSRWQFGVRAVNGSTRGQITASAEIVIPDDQTPPPDPSAPVVDSRLGVVRVTWDGLTGSGTGMPKDFARVLVMMRDPLDSDDMGRAVEWLDRAGTAVVPGLPYNTDREFWLVALDRSGNVSGESAHVVAATHPLVDTDLIGQVIDGATAIIDGTIPANAKITAGTITGGLIQALAIEAGHISANAVTADKIEAGAIQTGHLAAAAITADKITAGAITAGKLSADAIDGRIITGSVMRSAATGRRFILDSSTLDLRFYPGGSSNYSRIYSDDSLYSGETALYLTSGSSWSGSSQAELQVASQSVRLRIRGASGSYDNGGNLDITNTYARYGYNDGSSSTQCYIHLDGTGYYYIRGRFRDTMAADPYDALHVGSYTIGGAATPNWLHIPYGPTMATNMGPVCTVRDGGAGNSYGNNFTPKAWAVTYSSVSGFQVNLANSTSFALYWWSHRHAGSS
;
A
#
# COMPACT_ATOMS: atom_id res chain seq x y z
N MET A 1 21.35 -9.77 15.20
CA MET A 1 21.01 -10.91 14.32
C MET A 1 22.18 -11.87 14.20
N ALA A 2 21.89 -13.17 14.29
CA ALA A 2 22.86 -14.23 14.08
C ALA A 2 22.31 -15.36 13.20
N ALA A 3 23.17 -15.96 12.38
CA ALA A 3 22.85 -17.14 11.60
C ALA A 3 23.18 -18.42 12.39
N TYR A 4 22.39 -19.46 12.19
CA TYR A 4 22.51 -20.80 12.79
C TYR A 4 22.39 -21.86 11.69
N ALA A 5 23.08 -22.98 11.85
CA ALA A 5 22.86 -24.14 10.98
C ALA A 5 21.44 -24.70 11.24
N PRO A 6 20.74 -25.23 10.21
CA PRO A 6 19.46 -25.91 10.41
C PRO A 6 19.59 -27.02 11.47
N ASN A 7 18.78 -26.96 12.54
CA ASN A 7 18.87 -27.85 13.70
C ASN A 7 20.26 -27.91 14.39
N GLY A 8 21.15 -26.95 14.13
CA GLY A 8 22.55 -26.97 14.56
C GLY A 8 22.99 -25.71 15.32
N ALA A 9 24.31 -25.57 15.44
CA ALA A 9 24.98 -24.51 16.19
C ALA A 9 24.99 -23.14 15.47
N ARG A 10 25.33 -22.08 16.22
CA ARG A 10 25.46 -20.69 15.73
C ARG A 10 26.63 -20.58 14.74
N LEU A 11 26.36 -20.10 13.52
CA LEU A 11 27.33 -19.84 12.45
C LEU A 11 28.01 -18.47 12.59
N GLY A 12 27.39 -17.55 13.33
CA GLY A 12 27.92 -16.24 13.68
C GLY A 12 27.00 -15.07 13.30
N LEU A 13 27.43 -13.85 13.62
CA LEU A 13 26.65 -12.62 13.43
C LEU A 13 26.44 -12.25 11.95
N LEU A 14 25.39 -11.46 11.70
CA LEU A 14 25.08 -10.82 10.42
C LEU A 14 25.14 -9.29 10.60
N PRO A 15 26.35 -8.68 10.62
CA PRO A 15 26.53 -7.29 11.08
C PRO A 15 26.27 -6.22 10.02
N ALA A 16 26.13 -6.58 8.74
CA ALA A 16 26.14 -5.64 7.61
C ALA A 16 24.89 -5.81 6.74
N HIS A 17 23.72 -5.72 7.38
CA HIS A 17 22.43 -5.72 6.69
C HIS A 17 22.19 -4.40 5.94
N LEU A 18 21.46 -4.46 4.84
CA LEU A 18 20.95 -3.28 4.12
C LEU A 18 19.62 -2.80 4.72
N GLY A 19 19.04 -3.58 5.64
CA GLY A 19 17.82 -3.29 6.37
C GLY A 19 17.09 -4.58 6.72
N TRP A 20 16.21 -4.54 7.72
CA TRP A 20 15.35 -5.67 8.06
C TRP A 20 14.04 -5.23 8.73
N GLU A 21 13.05 -6.11 8.69
CA GLU A 21 11.74 -5.97 9.33
C GLU A 21 11.32 -7.34 9.88
N ALA A 22 11.10 -7.42 11.19
CA ALA A 22 10.70 -8.63 11.90
C ALA A 22 9.35 -8.42 12.61
N ALA A 23 8.32 -9.12 12.15
CA ALA A 23 6.99 -9.14 12.75
C ALA A 23 6.85 -10.36 13.68
N LEU A 24 6.59 -10.09 14.96
CA LEU A 24 6.42 -11.05 16.05
C LEU A 24 4.96 -11.00 16.53
N PRO A 25 4.06 -11.81 15.96
CA PRO A 25 2.67 -11.90 16.40
C PRO A 25 2.51 -12.89 17.57
N LEU A 26 1.41 -12.73 18.30
CA LEU A 26 0.87 -13.72 19.23
C LEU A 26 0.10 -14.80 18.43
N ASN A 27 0.25 -16.07 18.80
CA ASN A 27 -0.51 -17.23 18.25
C ASN A 27 -0.46 -17.38 16.71
N ASP A 28 0.62 -16.93 16.07
CA ASP A 28 0.76 -16.94 14.62
C ASP A 28 2.24 -17.06 14.20
N VAL A 29 2.48 -17.36 12.93
CA VAL A 29 3.82 -17.48 12.37
C VAL A 29 4.45 -16.09 12.26
N SER A 30 5.57 -15.86 12.95
CA SER A 30 6.38 -14.65 12.78
C SER A 30 6.97 -14.55 11.37
N SER A 31 7.42 -13.37 10.96
CA SER A 31 8.13 -13.21 9.69
C SER A 31 9.27 -12.21 9.79
N LEU A 32 10.33 -12.47 9.02
CA LEU A 32 11.49 -11.61 8.89
C LEU A 32 11.73 -11.34 7.41
N ARG A 33 11.74 -10.08 7.02
CA ARG A 33 12.35 -9.59 5.78
C ARG A 33 13.76 -9.10 6.07
N LEU A 34 14.75 -9.62 5.36
CA LEU A 34 16.15 -9.20 5.49
C LEU A 34 16.71 -8.82 4.12
N ALA A 35 17.31 -7.63 4.03
CA ALA A 35 18.11 -7.23 2.88
C ALA A 35 19.61 -7.33 3.24
N TYR A 36 20.41 -7.97 2.39
CA TYR A 36 21.85 -8.17 2.63
C TYR A 36 22.61 -8.12 1.30
N SER A 37 23.74 -7.42 1.22
CA SER A 37 24.61 -7.51 0.04
C SER A 37 25.36 -8.83 0.04
N SER A 38 25.42 -9.49 -1.11
CA SER A 38 26.24 -10.70 -1.33
C SER A 38 27.74 -10.47 -1.11
N LEU A 39 28.21 -9.22 -1.14
CA LEU A 39 29.59 -8.82 -0.89
C LEU A 39 29.87 -8.48 0.59
N ALA A 40 28.84 -8.39 1.44
CA ALA A 40 28.97 -7.94 2.81
C ALA A 40 29.54 -9.04 3.75
N PRO A 41 30.27 -8.68 4.82
CA PRO A 41 30.77 -9.64 5.80
C PRO A 41 29.64 -10.52 6.37
N GLY A 42 29.81 -11.84 6.29
CA GLY A 42 28.81 -12.81 6.73
C GLY A 42 27.80 -13.26 5.67
N ALA A 43 27.79 -12.69 4.45
CA ALA A 43 26.86 -13.09 3.39
C ALA A 43 26.95 -14.58 3.02
N SER A 44 28.13 -15.20 3.13
CA SER A 44 28.33 -16.64 2.94
C SER A 44 27.51 -17.52 3.91
N ARG A 45 27.16 -17.00 5.09
CA ARG A 45 26.29 -17.69 6.06
C ARG A 45 24.83 -17.79 5.57
N LEU A 46 24.43 -16.92 4.64
CA LEU A 46 23.10 -16.85 4.03
C LEU A 46 23.04 -17.51 2.64
N ALA A 47 24.13 -18.12 2.17
CA ALA A 47 24.21 -18.77 0.86
C ALA A 47 23.35 -20.05 0.80
N GLN A 48 23.43 -20.87 1.85
CA GLN A 48 22.66 -22.09 2.02
C GLN A 48 21.41 -21.85 2.90
N PRO A 49 20.44 -22.77 2.91
CA PRO A 49 19.37 -22.76 3.91
C PRO A 49 19.94 -22.75 5.33
N CYS A 50 19.47 -21.82 6.15
CA CYS A 50 19.93 -21.59 7.52
C CYS A 50 18.80 -21.02 8.37
N GLU A 51 19.01 -21.01 9.68
CA GLU A 51 18.14 -20.31 10.63
C GLU A 51 18.74 -18.93 10.93
N ILE A 52 17.90 -17.92 11.15
CA ILE A 52 18.29 -16.56 11.53
C ILE A 52 17.58 -16.21 12.83
N ALA A 53 18.33 -15.87 13.88
CA ALA A 53 17.78 -15.32 15.11
C ALA A 53 17.87 -13.78 15.09
N VAL A 54 16.76 -13.13 15.41
CA VAL A 54 16.78 -11.78 15.96
C VAL A 54 17.10 -11.92 17.45
N GLU A 55 18.10 -11.20 17.91
CA GLU A 55 18.57 -11.24 19.30
C GLU A 55 18.59 -9.78 19.78
N TYR A 56 18.25 -9.53 21.04
CA TYR A 56 18.33 -8.23 21.70
C TYR A 56 19.20 -8.29 22.96
N SER A 57 19.65 -7.15 23.45
CA SER A 57 20.44 -7.00 24.68
C SER A 57 20.05 -5.69 25.34
N VAL A 58 19.96 -5.69 26.67
CA VAL A 58 19.57 -4.53 27.48
C VAL A 58 20.74 -4.14 28.36
N ASP A 59 21.05 -2.84 28.40
CA ASP A 59 22.18 -2.23 29.14
C ASP A 59 23.55 -2.93 28.94
N GLY A 60 23.77 -3.54 27.76
CA GLY A 60 24.99 -4.28 27.45
C GLY A 60 25.09 -5.67 28.06
N GLY A 61 23.97 -6.21 28.56
CA GLY A 61 23.83 -7.58 29.05
C GLY A 61 23.98 -8.65 27.95
N PRO A 62 23.78 -9.94 28.29
CA PRO A 62 23.84 -11.02 27.31
C PRO A 62 22.82 -10.81 26.18
N TRP A 63 23.16 -11.29 24.98
CA TRP A 63 22.22 -11.32 23.86
C TRP A 63 21.22 -12.46 24.06
N THR A 64 19.93 -12.10 24.06
CA THR A 64 18.79 -13.01 24.25
C THR A 64 17.94 -13.05 22.99
N GLU A 65 17.45 -14.23 22.64
CA GLU A 65 16.47 -14.42 21.56
C GLU A 65 15.06 -14.29 22.16
N PRO A 66 14.20 -13.38 21.65
CA PRO A 66 12.84 -13.21 22.12
C PRO A 66 11.96 -14.37 21.62
N GLU A 67 10.80 -14.53 22.23
CA GLU A 67 9.77 -15.45 21.74
C GLU A 67 9.40 -15.10 20.28
N ASN A 68 9.18 -16.13 19.47
CA ASN A 68 8.99 -16.08 18.02
C ASN A 68 10.17 -15.45 17.22
N GLY A 69 11.31 -15.18 17.85
CA GLY A 69 12.49 -14.50 17.28
C GLY A 69 13.37 -15.32 16.33
N ARG A 70 13.00 -16.56 16.01
CA ARG A 70 13.75 -17.44 15.09
C ARG A 70 13.05 -17.60 13.75
N PHE A 71 13.81 -17.42 12.68
CA PHE A 71 13.33 -17.39 11.31
C PHE A 71 14.10 -18.36 10.41
N LEU A 72 13.48 -18.75 9.30
CA LEU A 72 13.97 -19.77 8.37
C LEU A 72 14.36 -19.11 7.05
N ARG A 73 15.65 -19.11 6.70
CA ARG A 73 16.12 -18.69 5.37
C ARG A 73 15.78 -19.81 4.39
N ILE A 74 14.55 -19.79 3.87
CA ILE A 74 14.05 -20.75 2.86
C ILE A 74 13.64 -20.09 1.53
N LYS A 75 13.48 -18.76 1.49
CA LYS A 75 13.22 -18.00 0.26
C LYS A 75 14.27 -16.87 0.10
N ARG A 76 14.66 -16.60 -1.14
CA ARG A 76 15.62 -15.54 -1.53
C ARG A 76 15.20 -14.93 -2.87
N GLY A 77 15.23 -13.59 -2.96
CA GLY A 77 15.25 -12.82 -4.20
C GLY A 77 16.60 -12.11 -4.40
N GLY A 78 16.80 -11.56 -5.59
CA GLY A 78 17.97 -10.76 -5.94
C GLY A 78 18.04 -10.50 -7.44
N ASP A 79 18.60 -9.36 -7.81
CA ASP A 79 18.82 -8.94 -9.20
C ASP A 79 20.29 -9.23 -9.57
N SER A 80 20.52 -9.91 -10.70
CA SER A 80 21.86 -10.21 -11.19
C SER A 80 22.53 -9.02 -11.90
N THR A 81 21.78 -7.97 -12.21
CA THR A 81 22.25 -6.72 -12.81
C THR A 81 22.65 -5.68 -11.76
N ASP A 82 22.18 -5.81 -10.52
CA ASP A 82 22.62 -4.98 -9.40
C ASP A 82 24.10 -5.23 -9.07
N ARG A 83 24.93 -4.22 -9.32
CA ARG A 83 26.37 -4.24 -9.05
C ARG A 83 26.72 -4.28 -7.56
N MET A 84 25.79 -3.93 -6.67
CA MET A 84 25.94 -4.06 -5.22
C MET A 84 25.53 -5.46 -4.72
N GLY A 85 24.93 -6.27 -5.61
CA GLY A 85 24.55 -7.65 -5.35
C GLY A 85 23.61 -7.80 -4.16
N ALA A 86 22.64 -6.90 -4.01
CA ALA A 86 21.63 -6.93 -2.97
C ALA A 86 20.74 -8.17 -3.09
N LEU A 87 20.56 -8.86 -1.97
CA LEU A 87 19.71 -10.03 -1.84
C LEU A 87 18.61 -9.72 -0.83
N SER A 88 17.37 -10.06 -1.19
CA SER A 88 16.23 -10.05 -0.28
C SER A 88 15.95 -11.47 0.22
N PHE A 89 15.59 -11.61 1.49
CA PHE A 89 15.23 -12.88 2.10
C PHE A 89 13.88 -12.71 2.81
N ASP A 90 12.88 -13.47 2.38
CA ASP A 90 11.62 -13.64 3.11
C ASP A 90 11.77 -14.89 3.98
N CYS A 91 11.92 -14.69 5.29
CA CYS A 91 12.19 -15.74 6.26
C CYS A 91 10.99 -15.90 7.20
N PRO A 92 10.10 -16.89 7.01
CA PRO A 92 9.04 -17.15 7.98
C PRO A 92 9.64 -17.66 9.29
N GLY A 93 8.92 -17.45 10.39
CA GLY A 93 9.27 -17.93 11.72
C GLY A 93 9.40 -19.45 11.78
N TRP A 94 10.14 -19.96 12.75
CA TRP A 94 10.38 -21.40 12.90
C TRP A 94 9.06 -22.20 13.00
N ALA A 95 8.01 -21.60 13.57
CA ALA A 95 6.65 -22.13 13.61
C ALA A 95 6.10 -22.62 12.24
N TRP A 96 6.57 -22.06 11.12
CA TRP A 96 6.21 -22.54 9.78
C TRP A 96 6.58 -24.01 9.55
N MET A 97 7.63 -24.51 10.19
CA MET A 97 8.04 -25.92 10.11
C MET A 97 6.98 -26.86 10.68
N LEU A 98 6.16 -26.42 11.64
CA LEU A 98 5.12 -27.25 12.25
C LEU A 98 4.12 -27.79 11.21
N ARG A 99 3.96 -27.11 10.07
CA ARG A 99 3.22 -27.60 8.89
C ARG A 99 3.73 -28.90 8.26
N LYS A 100 4.90 -29.38 8.69
CA LYS A 100 5.50 -30.64 8.22
C LYS A 100 5.12 -31.83 9.09
N VAL A 101 4.64 -31.60 10.32
CA VAL A 101 3.98 -32.63 11.12
C VAL A 101 2.52 -32.70 10.69
N VAL A 102 2.15 -33.80 10.04
CA VAL A 102 0.83 -34.03 9.44
C VAL A 102 0.25 -35.33 9.98
N LEU A 103 -1.05 -35.34 10.25
CA LEU A 103 -1.80 -36.52 10.66
C LEU A 103 -1.98 -37.50 9.48
N TYR A 104 -1.54 -38.75 9.66
CA TYR A 104 -1.61 -39.81 8.64
C TYR A 104 -2.87 -40.67 8.83
N PRO A 105 -3.46 -41.26 7.76
CA PRO A 105 -4.69 -42.04 7.85
C PRO A 105 -4.55 -43.39 8.59
N ASP A 106 -3.33 -43.89 8.76
CA ASP A 106 -3.04 -45.26 9.20
C ASP A 106 -3.29 -45.52 10.69
N LEU A 107 -3.49 -44.48 11.51
CA LEU A 107 -3.32 -44.53 12.96
C LEU A 107 -4.62 -44.23 13.73
N GLY A 108 -5.30 -45.29 14.18
CA GLY A 108 -6.37 -45.20 15.19
C GLY A 108 -7.53 -44.27 14.81
N MET A 109 -7.93 -44.32 13.55
CA MET A 109 -9.09 -43.60 13.00
C MET A 109 -10.40 -44.29 13.34
N VAL A 110 -11.46 -43.51 13.55
CA VAL A 110 -12.87 -43.92 13.67
C VAL A 110 -13.66 -43.06 12.69
N ASP A 111 -14.51 -43.67 11.86
CA ASP A 111 -15.30 -43.02 10.81
C ASP A 111 -14.52 -42.04 9.91
N GLY A 112 -13.23 -42.35 9.67
CA GLY A 112 -12.33 -41.56 8.82
C GLY A 112 -11.63 -40.38 9.51
N LYS A 113 -11.83 -40.20 10.83
CA LYS A 113 -11.20 -39.14 11.64
C LYS A 113 -10.47 -39.72 12.85
N ARG A 114 -9.52 -38.97 13.42
CA ARG A 114 -8.77 -39.33 14.63
C ARG A 114 -9.52 -38.80 15.85
N PRO A 115 -10.20 -39.65 16.65
CA PRO A 115 -10.96 -39.17 17.80
C PRO A 115 -10.03 -38.88 18.98
N PHE A 116 -10.26 -37.72 19.59
CA PHE A 116 -9.79 -37.35 20.92
C PHE A 116 -11.04 -37.07 21.75
N THR A 117 -11.28 -37.85 22.81
CA THR A 117 -12.51 -37.76 23.60
C THR A 117 -12.16 -37.30 25.01
N THR A 118 -12.77 -36.19 25.45
CA THR A 118 -12.51 -35.57 26.76
C THR A 118 -11.00 -35.44 27.06
N THR A 119 -10.24 -34.99 26.05
CA THR A 119 -8.77 -34.95 26.06
C THR A 119 -8.28 -33.51 26.28
N THR A 120 -7.14 -33.32 26.94
CA THR A 120 -6.52 -31.99 27.12
C THR A 120 -5.89 -31.48 25.82
N PRO A 121 -5.79 -30.16 25.59
CA PRO A 121 -5.11 -29.61 24.42
C PRO A 121 -3.66 -30.10 24.29
N GLY A 122 -2.93 -30.17 25.42
CA GLY A 122 -1.57 -30.69 25.47
C GLY A 122 -1.45 -32.13 24.99
N ALA A 123 -2.33 -33.03 25.44
CA ALA A 123 -2.33 -34.43 24.99
C ALA A 123 -2.60 -34.58 23.48
N ILE A 124 -3.51 -33.78 22.90
CA ILE A 124 -3.78 -33.78 21.46
C ILE A 124 -2.52 -33.33 20.69
N LEU A 125 -1.92 -32.20 21.09
CA LEU A 125 -0.75 -31.63 20.43
C LEU A 125 0.49 -32.52 20.57
N ALA A 126 0.76 -33.04 21.77
CA ALA A 126 1.85 -33.97 22.04
C ALA A 126 1.70 -35.27 21.24
N THR A 127 0.47 -35.76 21.03
CA THR A 127 0.22 -36.93 20.17
C THR A 127 0.73 -36.67 18.75
N LEU A 128 0.36 -35.55 18.12
CA LEU A 128 0.81 -35.21 16.76
C LEU A 128 2.34 -35.04 16.68
N VAL A 129 2.96 -34.38 17.66
CA VAL A 129 4.41 -34.20 17.74
C VAL A 129 5.14 -35.55 17.86
N ASN A 130 4.71 -36.40 18.80
CA ASN A 130 5.32 -37.71 19.03
C ASN A 130 5.13 -38.66 17.84
N GLU A 131 3.96 -38.65 17.22
CA GLU A 131 3.72 -39.40 15.97
C GLU A 131 4.59 -38.88 14.82
N GLY A 132 4.84 -37.57 14.73
CA GLY A 132 5.78 -36.96 13.78
C GLY A 132 7.23 -37.37 14.03
N HIS A 133 7.69 -37.30 15.28
CA HIS A 133 9.03 -37.76 15.68
C HIS A 133 9.24 -39.24 15.41
N GLY A 134 8.22 -40.09 15.62
CA GLY A 134 8.24 -41.51 15.26
C GLY A 134 8.33 -41.79 13.75
N ARG A 135 8.15 -40.76 12.91
CA ARG A 135 8.35 -40.78 11.45
C ARG A 135 9.58 -39.95 11.02
N ASP A 136 10.57 -39.77 11.90
CA ASP A 136 11.77 -38.92 11.72
C ASP A 136 11.47 -37.47 11.28
N THR A 137 10.23 -37.01 11.47
CA THR A 137 9.75 -35.71 10.99
C THR A 137 9.95 -34.64 12.07
N LEU A 138 10.67 -33.57 11.72
CA LEU A 138 11.01 -32.45 12.63
C LEU A 138 11.73 -32.82 13.94
N LEU A 139 12.65 -33.80 13.95
CA LEU A 139 13.44 -34.18 15.15
C LEU A 139 14.22 -33.04 15.86
N GLY A 140 14.24 -31.82 15.32
CA GLY A 140 14.76 -30.62 15.98
C GLY A 140 13.72 -29.80 16.76
N LEU A 141 12.44 -30.19 16.74
CA LEU A 141 11.35 -29.62 17.52
C LEU A 141 11.38 -30.19 18.93
N ASN A 142 11.34 -29.31 19.93
CA ASN A 142 11.06 -29.68 21.31
C ASN A 142 9.67 -29.18 21.73
N ILE A 143 9.10 -29.80 22.75
CA ILE A 143 7.93 -29.29 23.48
C ILE A 143 8.29 -29.19 24.97
N ASP A 144 7.72 -28.21 25.68
CA ASP A 144 7.88 -28.01 27.12
C ASP A 144 6.54 -28.05 27.88
N PHE A 145 5.55 -28.74 27.31
CA PHE A 145 4.24 -29.05 27.90
C PHE A 145 3.96 -30.56 27.77
N ASP A 146 2.99 -31.08 28.52
CA ASP A 146 2.57 -32.49 28.47
C ASP A 146 1.03 -32.65 28.49
N ASP A 147 0.55 -33.87 28.79
CA ASP A 147 -0.86 -34.20 28.83
C ASP A 147 -1.59 -33.67 30.07
N GLU A 148 -0.88 -33.39 31.16
CA GLU A 148 -1.44 -32.86 32.41
C GLU A 148 -1.28 -31.33 32.53
N THR A 149 -0.17 -30.78 32.05
CA THR A 149 0.28 -29.40 32.29
C THR A 149 0.72 -28.64 31.04
N ASP A 150 0.61 -27.32 31.12
CA ASP A 150 1.03 -26.35 30.11
C ASP A 150 2.49 -25.90 30.29
N SER A 151 3.04 -25.13 29.34
CA SER A 151 4.43 -24.63 29.34
C SER A 151 4.79 -23.63 30.46
N ALA A 152 3.89 -23.42 31.42
CA ALA A 152 4.10 -22.67 32.65
C ALA A 152 3.81 -23.52 33.91
N ASP A 153 3.82 -24.85 33.78
CA ASP A 153 3.54 -25.85 34.83
C ASP A 153 2.11 -25.77 35.41
N HIS A 154 1.15 -25.15 34.70
CA HIS A 154 -0.25 -25.11 35.14
C HIS A 154 -1.06 -26.26 34.52
N ALA A 155 -1.95 -26.87 35.30
CA ALA A 155 -2.88 -27.88 34.78
C ALA A 155 -3.77 -27.31 33.66
N TRP A 156 -4.10 -28.12 32.65
CA TRP A 156 -4.99 -27.72 31.56
C TRP A 156 -6.39 -27.34 32.08
N ALA A 157 -6.84 -26.12 31.80
CA ALA A 157 -8.09 -25.55 32.29
C ALA A 157 -9.33 -26.15 31.62
N THR A 158 -9.18 -26.79 30.46
CA THR A 158 -10.27 -27.40 29.68
C THR A 158 -9.88 -28.78 29.16
N THR A 159 -10.89 -29.62 28.95
CA THR A 159 -10.82 -30.84 28.13
C THR A 159 -11.88 -30.75 27.06
N MET A 160 -11.68 -31.43 25.93
CA MET A 160 -12.55 -31.32 24.76
C MET A 160 -12.70 -32.64 24.01
N THR A 161 -13.74 -32.73 23.20
CA THR A 161 -13.94 -33.82 22.24
C THR A 161 -13.76 -33.28 20.83
N LEU A 162 -12.79 -33.85 20.09
CA LEU A 162 -12.40 -33.40 18.76
C LEU A 162 -12.03 -34.58 17.87
N GLY A 163 -12.43 -34.53 16.60
CA GLY A 163 -12.10 -35.51 15.57
C GLY A 163 -11.29 -34.87 14.44
N LEU A 164 -10.01 -35.22 14.32
CA LEU A 164 -9.12 -34.63 13.31
C LEU A 164 -9.14 -35.41 11.99
N GLU A 165 -9.22 -34.71 10.86
CA GLU A 165 -9.17 -35.33 9.53
C GLU A 165 -7.71 -35.65 9.12
N PRO A 166 -7.45 -36.79 8.44
CA PRO A 166 -6.15 -37.08 7.85
C PRO A 166 -5.70 -35.95 6.92
N GLY A 167 -4.43 -35.54 7.02
CA GLY A 167 -3.88 -34.41 6.29
C GLY A 167 -3.88 -33.07 7.05
N VAL A 168 -4.55 -32.96 8.20
CA VAL A 168 -4.39 -31.79 9.09
C VAL A 168 -2.94 -31.68 9.58
N ASP A 169 -2.38 -30.48 9.46
CA ASP A 169 -1.03 -30.14 9.91
C ASP A 169 -1.02 -29.50 11.32
N LEU A 170 0.06 -29.70 12.08
CA LEU A 170 0.16 -29.27 13.48
C LEU A 170 0.03 -27.75 13.65
N LEU A 171 0.48 -26.95 12.68
CA LEU A 171 0.31 -25.50 12.73
C LEU A 171 -1.16 -25.12 12.55
N ALA A 172 -1.86 -25.75 11.61
CA ALA A 172 -3.28 -25.51 11.39
C ALA A 172 -4.10 -25.84 12.65
N LEU A 173 -3.75 -26.92 13.35
CA LEU A 173 -4.37 -27.28 14.63
C LEU A 173 -4.08 -26.25 15.74
N LEU A 174 -2.81 -25.85 15.93
CA LEU A 174 -2.41 -24.83 16.92
C LEU A 174 -3.12 -23.50 16.68
N ILE A 175 -3.18 -23.05 15.42
CA ILE A 175 -3.88 -21.83 15.02
C ILE A 175 -5.37 -21.96 15.33
N ASN A 176 -6.02 -23.08 14.99
CA ASN A 176 -7.45 -23.27 15.22
C ASN A 176 -7.80 -23.28 16.72
N LEU A 177 -7.03 -23.99 17.55
CA LEU A 177 -7.24 -24.02 19.01
C LEU A 177 -7.00 -22.64 19.65
N ALA A 178 -6.03 -21.88 19.15
CA ALA A 178 -5.76 -20.54 19.65
C ALA A 178 -6.79 -19.50 19.19
N GLU A 179 -7.27 -19.59 17.94
CA GLU A 179 -8.44 -18.85 17.47
C GLU A 179 -9.69 -19.16 18.28
N GLN A 180 -9.85 -20.41 18.73
CA GLN A 180 -10.98 -20.83 19.56
C GLN A 180 -10.85 -20.39 21.03
N GLY A 181 -9.78 -19.69 21.42
CA GLY A 181 -9.58 -19.21 22.79
C GLY A 181 -9.29 -20.34 23.79
N VAL A 182 -8.73 -21.46 23.33
CA VAL A 182 -8.39 -22.62 24.16
C VAL A 182 -6.97 -22.49 24.70
N ILE A 183 -6.03 -22.09 23.84
CA ILE A 183 -4.60 -21.99 24.13
C ILE A 183 -4.03 -20.66 23.65
N ASP A 184 -2.95 -20.20 24.27
CA ASP A 184 -2.00 -19.27 23.67
C ASP A 184 -0.68 -20.03 23.39
N TRP A 185 0.07 -19.69 22.34
CA TRP A 185 1.31 -20.40 21.98
C TRP A 185 2.39 -19.50 21.36
N CYS A 186 3.65 -19.90 21.54
CA CYS A 186 4.81 -19.27 20.93
C CYS A 186 5.95 -20.27 20.69
N MET A 187 6.96 -19.86 19.92
CA MET A 187 8.21 -20.61 19.73
C MET A 187 9.35 -19.93 20.48
N GLN A 188 10.00 -20.63 21.42
CA GLN A 188 11.29 -20.21 21.96
C GLN A 188 12.41 -20.98 21.24
N GLY A 189 12.96 -20.35 20.21
CA GLY A 189 13.93 -20.96 19.30
C GLY A 189 13.36 -22.15 18.52
N ARG A 190 13.57 -23.37 19.03
CA ARG A 190 13.01 -24.62 18.45
C ARG A 190 12.09 -25.37 19.42
N THR A 191 11.79 -24.79 20.59
CA THR A 191 10.81 -25.30 21.53
C THR A 191 9.46 -24.65 21.25
N LEU A 192 8.44 -25.45 20.94
CA LEU A 192 7.04 -25.02 20.91
C LEU A 192 6.53 -24.96 22.35
N ARG A 193 6.05 -23.78 22.74
CA ARG A 193 5.47 -23.51 24.06
C ARG A 193 3.98 -23.24 23.91
N VAL A 194 3.16 -23.86 24.75
CA VAL A 194 1.70 -23.78 24.71
C VAL A 194 1.17 -23.60 26.13
N PHE A 195 0.29 -22.63 26.29
CA PHE A 195 -0.26 -22.20 27.57
C PHE A 195 -1.78 -22.26 27.53
N ASN A 196 -2.41 -22.33 28.70
CA ASN A 196 -3.84 -22.01 28.82
C ASN A 196 -4.09 -20.58 28.30
N ALA A 197 -5.13 -20.37 27.48
CA ALA A 197 -5.43 -19.07 26.90
C ALA A 197 -5.58 -17.98 27.98
N ASP A 198 -5.10 -16.77 27.67
CA ASP A 198 -5.16 -15.58 28.54
C ASP A 198 -4.45 -15.75 29.91
N THR A 199 -3.47 -16.65 30.01
CA THR A 199 -2.64 -16.85 31.22
C THR A 199 -1.21 -16.29 31.09
N ALA A 200 -0.22 -17.13 30.79
CA ALA A 200 1.20 -16.78 30.77
C ALA A 200 1.56 -15.77 29.66
N LEU A 201 0.93 -15.87 28.49
CA LEU A 201 1.07 -14.93 27.37
C LEU A 201 0.02 -13.80 27.42
N ALA A 202 -0.35 -13.37 28.63
CA ALA A 202 -1.34 -12.31 28.86
C ALA A 202 -1.01 -11.44 30.08
N VAL A 203 0.27 -11.19 30.34
CA VAL A 203 0.70 -10.48 31.56
C VAL A 203 0.13 -9.05 31.58
N ASN A 204 -0.54 -8.70 32.67
CA ASN A 204 -1.08 -7.36 32.87
C ASN A 204 0.03 -6.38 33.26
N ARG A 205 0.58 -5.67 32.27
CA ARG A 205 1.53 -4.55 32.42
C ARG A 205 0.82 -3.19 32.48
N ALA A 206 -0.49 -3.14 32.24
CA ALA A 206 -1.30 -1.93 32.16
C ALA A 206 -1.65 -1.32 33.54
N THR A 207 -1.42 -2.05 34.63
CA THR A 207 -1.81 -1.68 36.00
C THR A 207 -0.68 -1.97 37.02
N GLY A 208 -0.82 -1.46 38.25
CA GLY A 208 0.17 -1.66 39.32
C GLY A 208 1.20 -0.53 39.46
N PRO A 209 2.23 -0.71 40.32
CA PRO A 209 3.27 0.30 40.56
C PRO A 209 4.30 0.33 39.42
N GLY A 210 4.09 1.23 38.46
CA GLY A 210 4.94 1.39 37.28
C GLY A 210 4.38 0.70 36.03
N PRO A 211 3.14 1.03 35.60
CA PRO A 211 2.53 0.39 34.44
C PRO A 211 3.25 0.81 33.15
N VAL A 212 3.35 -0.12 32.20
CA VAL A 212 3.79 0.17 30.84
C VAL A 212 2.71 1.01 30.18
N GLU A 213 3.01 2.29 29.98
CA GLU A 213 2.09 3.30 29.46
C GLU A 213 2.76 4.05 28.30
N LEU A 214 2.40 3.68 27.07
CA LEU A 214 2.85 4.33 25.84
C LEU A 214 2.05 5.61 25.57
N ARG A 215 2.72 6.70 25.20
CA ARG A 215 2.10 8.01 24.93
C ARG A 215 2.50 8.56 23.57
N LEU A 216 1.54 9.22 22.92
CA LEU A 216 1.78 10.02 21.70
C LEU A 216 2.86 11.08 21.95
N GLY A 217 3.81 11.20 21.02
CA GLY A 217 4.91 12.16 21.11
C GLY A 217 5.96 11.85 22.18
N ARG A 218 5.99 10.61 22.71
CA ARG A 218 7.10 10.10 23.56
C ARG A 218 7.48 8.67 23.21
N ASP A 219 6.50 7.78 23.08
CA ASP A 219 6.74 6.37 22.75
C ASP A 219 6.05 5.96 21.44
N ILE A 220 5.10 6.78 20.97
CA ILE A 220 4.30 6.55 19.77
C ILE A 220 4.34 7.80 18.87
N ASP A 221 4.72 7.64 17.61
CA ASP A 221 4.76 8.70 16.60
C ASP A 221 3.40 8.91 15.92
N SER A 222 2.74 7.79 15.57
CA SER A 222 1.42 7.79 14.93
C SER A 222 0.55 6.66 15.46
N ALA A 223 -0.76 6.89 15.47
CA ALA A 223 -1.73 5.97 16.07
C ALA A 223 -2.98 5.74 15.18
N PRO A 224 -2.83 5.29 13.93
CA PRO A 224 -3.97 4.94 13.08
C PRO A 224 -4.79 3.78 13.66
N ASP A 225 -6.09 3.85 13.45
CA ASP A 225 -7.08 2.89 13.91
C ASP A 225 -8.11 2.60 12.80
N ASP A 226 -8.40 1.31 12.61
CA ASP A 226 -9.38 0.81 11.65
C ASP A 226 -10.47 0.06 12.42
N ALA A 227 -11.75 0.35 12.13
CA ALA A 227 -12.91 -0.22 12.82
C ALA A 227 -13.88 -0.87 11.83
N THR A 228 -14.46 -2.02 12.19
CA THR A 228 -15.47 -2.71 11.39
C THR A 228 -16.55 -3.39 12.23
N LEU A 229 -17.74 -3.52 11.66
CA LEU A 229 -18.86 -4.31 12.19
C LEU A 229 -19.21 -5.51 11.29
N GLU A 230 -18.41 -5.80 10.25
CA GLU A 230 -18.71 -6.84 9.24
C GLU A 230 -18.81 -8.25 9.84
N ASP A 231 -18.00 -8.57 10.85
CA ASP A 231 -18.01 -9.87 11.54
C ASP A 231 -18.95 -9.91 12.77
N ALA A 232 -19.68 -8.83 13.06
CA ALA A 232 -20.41 -8.73 14.31
C ALA A 232 -21.64 -9.69 14.34
N ALA A 233 -21.82 -10.40 15.45
CA ALA A 233 -22.89 -11.36 15.65
C ALA A 233 -23.36 -11.37 17.11
N SER A 234 -24.67 -11.53 17.29
CA SER A 234 -25.31 -11.69 18.60
C SER A 234 -25.86 -13.10 18.86
N ALA A 235 -25.90 -13.94 17.82
CA ALA A 235 -26.10 -15.38 17.95
C ALA A 235 -25.13 -16.13 17.03
N ILE A 236 -24.69 -17.32 17.45
CA ILE A 236 -23.93 -18.24 16.61
C ILE A 236 -24.56 -19.64 16.69
N LEU A 237 -24.77 -20.25 15.54
CA LEU A 237 -25.16 -21.66 15.44
C LEU A 237 -23.91 -22.51 15.25
N VAL A 238 -23.54 -23.27 16.27
CA VAL A 238 -22.47 -24.26 16.21
C VAL A 238 -23.06 -25.61 15.80
N VAL A 239 -22.57 -26.18 14.71
CA VAL A 239 -22.97 -27.50 14.21
C VAL A 239 -21.79 -28.46 14.33
N GLY A 240 -21.99 -29.51 15.11
CA GLY A 240 -21.05 -30.62 15.28
C GLY A 240 -21.44 -31.84 14.44
N GLU A 241 -20.92 -33.00 14.83
CA GLU A 241 -21.26 -34.30 14.23
C GLU A 241 -22.44 -34.97 14.93
N GLU A 242 -22.88 -36.14 14.44
CA GLU A 242 -24.05 -36.91 14.91
C GLU A 242 -25.39 -36.13 14.97
N GLY A 243 -25.46 -34.96 14.32
CA GLY A 243 -26.63 -34.07 14.34
C GLY A 243 -26.62 -33.05 15.49
N LEU A 244 -25.53 -32.93 16.25
CA LEU A 244 -25.34 -31.92 17.28
C LEU A 244 -25.50 -30.51 16.69
N ARG A 245 -26.44 -29.74 17.24
CA ARG A 245 -26.70 -28.35 16.88
C ARG A 245 -26.91 -27.54 18.14
N VAL A 246 -26.03 -26.59 18.39
CA VAL A 246 -26.01 -25.78 19.60
C VAL A 246 -26.05 -24.32 19.21
N GLU A 247 -27.15 -23.66 19.55
CA GLU A 247 -27.24 -22.21 19.48
C GLU A 247 -26.64 -21.61 20.76
N VAL A 248 -25.77 -20.62 20.56
CA VAL A 248 -25.25 -19.75 21.61
C VAL A 248 -25.64 -18.31 21.26
N THR A 249 -25.95 -17.51 22.27
CA THR A 249 -26.42 -16.12 22.08
C THR A 249 -25.75 -15.18 23.06
N ASN A 250 -25.25 -14.05 22.60
CA ASN A 250 -24.69 -12.98 23.42
C ASN A 250 -25.69 -11.81 23.50
N PRO A 251 -26.54 -11.75 24.55
CA PRO A 251 -27.51 -10.67 24.71
C PRO A 251 -26.88 -9.31 25.04
N SER A 252 -25.57 -9.26 25.35
CA SER A 252 -24.83 -8.02 25.56
C SER A 252 -24.19 -7.45 24.29
N ALA A 253 -24.30 -8.16 23.16
CA ALA A 253 -23.76 -7.71 21.89
C ALA A 253 -24.48 -6.47 21.34
N THR A 254 -23.74 -5.61 20.65
CA THR A 254 -24.26 -4.37 20.06
C THR A 254 -25.14 -4.70 18.85
N MET A 255 -26.46 -4.52 18.98
CA MET A 255 -27.48 -4.91 17.98
C MET A 255 -28.25 -3.73 17.35
N PRO A 256 -27.58 -2.71 16.74
CA PRO A 256 -28.25 -1.51 16.23
C PRO A 256 -29.20 -1.77 15.05
N TRP A 257 -29.04 -2.88 14.33
CA TRP A 257 -29.97 -3.35 13.29
C TRP A 257 -30.76 -4.61 13.67
N GLY A 258 -30.78 -4.96 14.97
CA GLY A 258 -31.38 -6.19 15.48
C GLY A 258 -30.38 -7.36 15.58
N ARG A 259 -30.91 -8.57 15.63
CA ARG A 259 -30.12 -9.81 15.80
C ARG A 259 -29.33 -10.13 14.52
N TRP A 260 -28.02 -10.31 14.67
CA TRP A 260 -27.11 -10.77 13.62
C TRP A 260 -26.59 -12.16 13.96
N GLU A 261 -26.52 -13.03 12.97
CA GLU A 261 -26.31 -14.47 13.15
C GLU A 261 -25.04 -14.92 12.42
N SER A 262 -24.19 -15.65 13.12
CA SER A 262 -23.04 -16.36 12.56
C SER A 262 -23.29 -17.87 12.55
N TYR A 263 -22.53 -18.60 11.74
CA TYR A 263 -22.63 -20.04 11.58
C TYR A 263 -21.23 -20.67 11.63
N GLN A 264 -21.03 -21.66 12.49
CA GLN A 264 -19.80 -22.41 12.59
C GLN A 264 -20.08 -23.91 12.49
N ALA A 265 -19.58 -24.56 11.42
CA ALA A 265 -19.51 -26.01 11.36
C ALA A 265 -18.14 -26.46 11.88
N GLN A 266 -18.12 -27.35 12.87
CA GLN A 266 -16.89 -27.90 13.45
C GLN A 266 -16.92 -29.43 13.36
N GLY A 267 -16.08 -29.98 12.46
CA GLY A 267 -15.91 -31.43 12.35
C GLY A 267 -15.37 -32.04 13.65
N GLY A 268 -15.87 -33.23 13.98
CA GLY A 268 -15.41 -34.03 15.11
C GLY A 268 -15.83 -33.55 16.51
N VAL A 269 -16.66 -32.51 16.63
CA VAL A 269 -17.27 -32.11 17.91
C VAL A 269 -18.58 -32.87 18.09
N THR A 270 -18.65 -33.75 19.09
CA THR A 270 -19.83 -34.60 19.37
C THR A 270 -20.50 -34.30 20.72
N ASP A 271 -19.92 -33.45 21.57
CA ASP A 271 -20.51 -33.07 22.86
C ASP A 271 -20.94 -31.58 22.92
N GLU A 272 -22.06 -31.32 23.60
CA GLU A 272 -22.63 -29.98 23.74
C GLU A 272 -21.73 -29.03 24.56
N GLY A 273 -20.93 -29.54 25.49
CA GLY A 273 -20.04 -28.71 26.32
C GLY A 273 -18.95 -28.04 25.49
N THR A 274 -18.25 -28.84 24.67
CA THR A 274 -17.28 -28.35 23.69
C THR A 274 -17.94 -27.38 22.71
N ALA A 275 -19.12 -27.72 22.16
CA ALA A 275 -19.82 -26.85 21.22
C ALA A 275 -20.25 -25.49 21.82
N ARG A 276 -20.68 -25.46 23.10
CA ARG A 276 -20.98 -24.20 23.82
C ARG A 276 -19.73 -23.37 24.06
N LEU A 277 -18.64 -23.99 24.56
CA LEU A 277 -17.36 -23.31 24.78
C LEU A 277 -16.85 -22.61 23.52
N LEU A 278 -16.91 -23.29 22.37
CA LEU A 278 -16.52 -22.71 21.07
C LEU A 278 -17.43 -21.54 20.66
N GLY A 279 -18.76 -21.70 20.83
CA GLY A 279 -19.73 -20.66 20.48
C GLY A 279 -19.63 -19.41 21.37
N ASP A 280 -19.42 -19.58 22.69
CA ASP A 280 -19.22 -18.47 23.62
C ASP A 280 -17.94 -17.69 23.29
N ASN A 281 -16.83 -18.39 23.02
CA ASN A 281 -15.55 -17.76 22.64
C ASN A 281 -15.60 -17.09 21.26
N ALA A 282 -16.42 -17.57 20.33
CA ALA A 282 -16.69 -16.89 19.06
C ALA A 282 -17.51 -15.61 19.28
N LEU A 283 -18.59 -15.68 20.07
CA LEU A 283 -19.49 -14.55 20.32
C LEU A 283 -18.92 -13.45 21.22
N GLN A 284 -17.95 -13.75 22.09
CA GLN A 284 -17.22 -12.71 22.80
C GLN A 284 -16.38 -11.83 21.86
N ARG A 285 -15.88 -12.40 20.76
CA ARG A 285 -15.10 -11.67 19.73
C ARG A 285 -16.00 -10.95 18.72
N ALA A 286 -17.13 -11.56 18.36
CA ALA A 286 -18.12 -10.99 17.43
C ALA A 286 -19.12 -10.02 18.09
N GLY A 287 -19.06 -9.79 19.41
CA GLY A 287 -20.10 -9.06 20.15
C GLY A 287 -20.22 -7.56 19.88
N GLY A 288 -19.36 -6.96 19.05
CA GLY A 288 -19.38 -5.52 18.79
C GLY A 288 -18.44 -5.08 17.68
N GLU A 289 -18.17 -3.78 17.62
CA GLU A 289 -17.24 -3.20 16.65
C GLU A 289 -15.81 -3.68 16.92
N ARG A 290 -15.21 -4.30 15.91
CA ARG A 290 -13.84 -4.80 15.94
C ARG A 290 -12.91 -3.66 15.55
N VAL A 291 -12.03 -3.24 16.46
CA VAL A 291 -11.10 -2.13 16.23
C VAL A 291 -9.65 -2.64 16.26
N GLN A 292 -8.98 -2.54 15.11
CA GLN A 292 -7.55 -2.78 14.96
C GLN A 292 -6.79 -1.47 15.22
N LEU A 293 -5.95 -1.45 16.25
CA LEU A 293 -5.24 -0.26 16.70
C LEU A 293 -3.75 -0.41 16.36
N THR A 294 -3.24 0.33 15.37
CA THR A 294 -1.82 0.28 15.00
C THR A 294 -1.08 1.48 15.60
N ARG A 295 0.06 1.26 16.26
CA ARG A 295 0.85 2.31 16.93
C ARG A 295 2.29 2.27 16.44
N SER A 296 2.71 3.27 15.67
CA SER A 296 4.12 3.40 15.23
C SER A 296 4.97 3.79 16.42
N ILE A 297 6.05 3.03 16.68
CA ILE A 297 6.93 3.22 17.83
C ILE A 297 8.35 3.58 17.39
N THR A 298 9.03 4.36 18.23
CA THR A 298 10.41 4.84 18.05
C THR A 298 11.28 4.32 19.20
N PRO A 299 11.75 3.06 19.16
CA PRO A 299 12.42 2.41 20.30
C PRO A 299 13.66 3.14 20.85
N TYR A 300 14.31 4.01 20.09
CA TYR A 300 15.48 4.78 20.56
C TYR A 300 15.11 6.06 21.35
N GLU A 301 13.85 6.51 21.29
CA GLU A 301 13.31 7.64 22.08
C GLU A 301 12.27 7.20 23.12
N ALA A 302 11.64 6.04 22.91
CA ALA A 302 10.61 5.48 23.79
C ALA A 302 11.13 5.20 25.21
N ARG A 303 10.31 5.51 26.21
CA ARG A 303 10.58 5.14 27.61
C ARG A 303 10.40 3.65 27.85
N TRP A 304 9.45 3.03 27.14
CA TRP A 304 9.12 1.62 27.28
C TRP A 304 9.52 0.88 26.02
N LEU A 305 10.54 0.03 26.13
CA LEU A 305 11.09 -0.73 25.03
C LEU A 305 10.28 -2.02 24.78
N PRO A 306 9.94 -2.36 23.52
CA PRO A 306 9.40 -3.66 23.17
C PRO A 306 10.41 -4.77 23.48
N LEU A 307 9.90 -5.99 23.70
CA LEU A 307 10.65 -7.21 24.07
C LEU A 307 11.30 -7.20 25.47
N GLU A 308 11.60 -6.03 26.03
CA GLU A 308 12.06 -5.90 27.41
C GLU A 308 10.91 -5.58 28.39
N HIS A 309 10.12 -4.54 28.10
CA HIS A 309 9.07 -4.08 29.01
C HIS A 309 7.70 -4.68 28.69
N TYR A 310 7.48 -5.07 27.43
CA TYR A 310 6.27 -5.71 26.94
C TYR A 310 6.53 -6.59 25.72
N ALA A 311 5.82 -7.70 25.62
CA ALA A 311 5.91 -8.66 24.53
C ALA A 311 4.54 -8.87 23.84
N PRO A 312 4.46 -9.52 22.67
CA PRO A 312 3.18 -10.01 22.13
C PRO A 312 2.48 -10.89 23.18
N GLY A 313 1.20 -10.62 23.44
CA GLY A 313 0.43 -11.23 24.52
C GLY A 313 0.07 -10.25 25.64
N ASP A 314 1.00 -9.39 26.05
CA ASP A 314 0.84 -8.51 27.23
C ASP A 314 -0.30 -7.50 27.08
N TYR A 315 -0.93 -7.15 28.20
CA TYR A 315 -1.82 -5.98 28.28
C TYR A 315 -1.03 -4.75 28.73
N ILE A 316 -0.99 -3.71 27.90
CA ILE A 316 -0.30 -2.44 28.17
C ILE A 316 -1.30 -1.27 28.18
N ARG A 317 -0.91 -0.12 28.74
CA ARG A 317 -1.64 1.13 28.50
C ARG A 317 -1.14 1.80 27.22
N ALA A 318 -2.04 2.05 26.29
CA ALA A 318 -1.77 2.82 25.08
C ALA A 318 -3.02 3.58 24.63
N PRO A 319 -2.91 4.59 23.74
CA PRO A 319 -4.06 5.33 23.24
C PRO A 319 -4.98 4.39 22.44
N GLY A 320 -6.22 4.23 22.89
CA GLY A 320 -7.31 3.57 22.16
C GLY A 320 -8.08 4.56 21.29
N ASP A 321 -9.38 4.32 21.15
CA ASP A 321 -10.32 5.25 20.51
C ASP A 321 -10.25 6.67 21.12
N GLN A 322 -10.41 7.69 20.27
CA GLN A 322 -10.25 9.13 20.56
C GLN A 322 -8.92 9.49 21.25
N GLY A 323 -7.90 8.63 21.17
CA GLY A 323 -6.60 8.83 21.81
C GLY A 323 -6.59 8.66 23.33
N VAL A 324 -7.66 8.14 23.94
CA VAL A 324 -7.75 7.92 25.38
C VAL A 324 -6.88 6.73 25.79
N LEU A 325 -6.08 6.86 26.85
CA LEU A 325 -5.28 5.74 27.37
C LEU A 325 -6.17 4.63 27.94
N GLN A 326 -6.12 3.47 27.30
CA GLN A 326 -6.89 2.27 27.65
C GLN A 326 -5.95 1.08 27.86
N SER A 327 -6.44 0.01 28.51
CA SER A 327 -5.71 -1.26 28.63
C SER A 327 -5.93 -2.07 27.36
N LEU A 328 -4.89 -2.25 26.55
CA LEU A 328 -4.95 -2.86 25.23
C LEU A 328 -3.98 -4.05 25.15
N ARG A 329 -4.38 -5.15 24.51
CA ARG A 329 -3.54 -6.36 24.37
C ARG A 329 -2.59 -6.20 23.17
N VAL A 330 -1.30 -6.45 23.33
CA VAL A 330 -0.33 -6.45 22.23
C VAL A 330 -0.53 -7.72 21.40
N ARG A 331 -1.06 -7.60 20.17
CA ARG A 331 -1.24 -8.73 19.25
C ARG A 331 -0.03 -8.99 18.36
N GLN A 332 0.75 -7.95 18.07
CA GLN A 332 1.96 -8.06 17.26
C GLN A 332 2.93 -6.93 17.63
N VAL A 333 4.21 -7.29 17.71
CA VAL A 333 5.33 -6.35 17.74
C VAL A 333 6.05 -6.47 16.39
N THR A 334 6.07 -5.40 15.60
CA THR A 334 6.90 -5.31 14.39
C THR A 334 8.08 -4.40 14.70
N LEU A 335 9.31 -4.91 14.54
CA LEU A 335 10.53 -4.12 14.63
C LEU A 335 11.18 -4.03 13.27
N SER A 336 11.72 -2.87 12.92
CA SER A 336 12.50 -2.70 11.71
C SER A 336 13.81 -1.97 12.00
N CYS A 337 14.79 -2.14 11.14
CA CYS A 337 16.04 -1.40 11.18
C CYS A 337 16.46 -1.06 9.76
N ASP A 338 16.81 0.20 9.52
CA ASP A 338 17.22 0.68 8.20
C ASP A 338 18.69 0.35 7.88
N SER A 339 19.18 0.80 6.72
CA SER A 339 20.60 0.68 6.34
C SER A 339 21.54 1.53 7.20
N SER A 340 21.01 2.50 7.94
CA SER A 340 21.77 3.42 8.81
C SER A 340 21.92 2.86 10.24
N GLY A 341 21.21 1.79 10.59
CA GLY A 341 21.17 1.20 11.92
C GLY A 341 20.12 1.80 12.85
N VAL A 342 19.20 2.62 12.34
CA VAL A 342 18.10 3.22 13.13
C VAL A 342 16.97 2.19 13.27
N VAL A 343 16.62 1.87 14.51
CA VAL A 343 15.55 0.92 14.84
C VAL A 343 14.22 1.65 14.94
N GLY A 344 13.22 1.22 14.17
CA GLY A 344 11.83 1.64 14.25
C GLY A 344 10.90 0.47 14.53
N GLY A 345 9.59 0.71 14.51
CA GLY A 345 8.61 -0.37 14.60
C GLY A 345 7.15 0.08 14.60
N ASN A 346 6.27 -0.91 14.71
CA ASN A 346 4.86 -0.69 15.01
C ASN A 346 4.33 -1.78 15.94
N LEU A 347 3.27 -1.46 16.67
CA LEU A 347 2.50 -2.39 17.48
C LEU A 347 1.10 -2.52 16.89
N THR A 348 0.60 -3.74 16.77
CA THR A 348 -0.83 -4.00 16.53
C THR A 348 -1.47 -4.36 17.88
N LEU A 349 -2.48 -3.61 18.30
CA LEU A 349 -3.15 -3.76 19.59
C LEU A 349 -4.63 -4.16 19.40
N ASN A 350 -5.15 -4.94 20.35
CA ASN A 350 -6.47 -5.55 20.42
C ASN A 350 -6.83 -6.54 19.29
N ASP A 351 -7.04 -6.08 18.06
CA ASP A 351 -7.47 -6.92 16.94
C ASP A 351 -6.43 -6.96 15.80
N ARG A 352 -6.39 -8.07 15.07
CA ARG A 352 -5.42 -8.48 14.05
C ARG A 352 -6.12 -9.07 12.80
N PHE A 353 -7.38 -9.48 12.94
CA PHE A 353 -7.95 -10.55 12.13
C PHE A 353 -8.56 -10.09 10.80
N LEU A 354 -8.83 -8.79 10.63
CA LEU A 354 -9.49 -8.23 9.44
C LEU A 354 -8.81 -8.62 8.11
N GLU A 355 -7.47 -8.66 8.07
CA GLU A 355 -6.73 -9.11 6.88
C GLU A 355 -6.61 -10.64 6.73
N ARG A 356 -6.71 -11.40 7.83
CA ARG A 356 -6.45 -12.85 7.84
C ARG A 356 -7.68 -13.66 7.48
N ASP A 357 -8.84 -13.26 8.00
CA ASP A 357 -10.11 -13.96 7.80
C ASP A 357 -10.55 -13.89 6.32
N ILE A 358 -10.37 -12.72 5.67
CA ILE A 358 -10.55 -12.52 4.22
C ILE A 358 -9.64 -13.44 3.39
N ARG A 359 -8.43 -13.74 3.89
CA ARG A 359 -7.43 -14.55 3.16
C ARG A 359 -7.70 -16.05 3.30
N LEU A 360 -8.13 -16.50 4.48
CA LEU A 360 -8.51 -17.89 4.74
C LEU A 360 -9.86 -18.25 4.09
N ALA A 361 -10.85 -17.34 4.11
CA ALA A 361 -12.13 -17.53 3.41
C ALA A 361 -11.94 -17.75 1.89
N ARG A 362 -10.95 -17.08 1.28
CA ARG A 362 -10.58 -17.30 -0.13
C ARG A 362 -9.85 -18.63 -0.37
N GLN A 363 -9.16 -19.17 0.63
CA GLN A 363 -8.36 -20.39 0.49
C GLN A 363 -9.20 -21.66 0.71
N ALA A 364 -10.25 -21.58 1.53
CA ALA A 364 -11.21 -22.67 1.72
C ALA A 364 -12.07 -22.99 0.48
N ALA A 365 -12.20 -22.06 -0.48
CA ALA A 365 -13.08 -22.18 -1.64
C ALA A 365 -12.50 -22.94 -2.87
N GLY A 366 -11.29 -23.53 -2.82
CA GLY A 366 -10.48 -23.76 -4.04
C GLY A 366 -9.86 -25.13 -4.42
N ILE A 367 -10.34 -26.34 -4.07
CA ILE A 367 -9.48 -27.59 -4.08
C ILE A 367 -9.90 -28.82 -5.04
N LEU A 368 -9.17 -29.17 -6.22
CA LEU A 368 -9.39 -30.17 -7.45
C LEU A 368 -8.19 -30.90 -8.39
N THR A 369 -8.27 -31.27 -9.76
CA THR A 369 -7.66 -32.50 -10.60
C THR A 369 -7.12 -32.52 -12.17
N GLY A 370 -6.41 -33.56 -12.83
CA GLY A 370 -6.11 -33.82 -14.38
C GLY A 370 -5.10 -34.96 -15.03
N GLY A 371 -4.97 -35.31 -16.42
CA GLY A 371 -3.87 -36.20 -17.16
C GLY A 371 -3.94 -36.95 -18.64
N VAL A 372 -2.81 -37.54 -19.28
CA VAL A 372 -2.45 -38.69 -20.36
C VAL A 372 -2.22 -38.68 -21.99
N SER A 373 -1.33 -39.55 -22.70
CA SER A 373 -1.09 -39.82 -24.26
C SER A 373 -0.04 -40.94 -24.90
N SER A 374 0.11 -41.29 -26.27
CA SER A 374 1.20 -42.13 -27.11
C SER A 374 0.90 -42.55 -28.67
N GLY A 375 1.60 -43.21 -29.74
CA GLY A 375 2.96 -43.82 -30.28
C GLY A 375 3.01 -44.64 -31.75
N GLY A 376 4.14 -45.03 -32.51
CA GLY A 376 4.24 -45.87 -33.87
C GLY A 376 5.60 -46.19 -34.76
N SER A 377 5.74 -47.07 -35.88
CA SER A 377 6.98 -47.41 -36.83
C SER A 377 6.95 -48.45 -38.13
N GLY A 378 7.96 -48.64 -39.12
CA GLY A 378 8.17 -49.72 -40.26
C GLY A 378 9.30 -49.70 -41.48
N ALA A 379 9.65 -50.76 -42.37
CA ALA A 379 10.68 -50.84 -43.59
C ALA A 379 10.89 -52.17 -44.59
N ASP A 380 11.59 -52.22 -45.83
CA ASP A 380 11.84 -53.40 -46.87
C ASP A 380 12.99 -53.42 -48.10
N PRO A 381 13.28 -54.47 -49.03
CA PRO A 381 14.48 -54.73 -50.05
C PRO A 381 14.39 -55.35 -51.60
N ALA A 382 15.49 -55.74 -52.43
CA ALA A 382 15.54 -56.18 -53.96
C ALA A 382 16.78 -57.03 -54.73
N PRO A 383 16.81 -57.47 -56.09
CA PRO A 383 17.77 -58.41 -56.96
C PRO A 383 18.39 -57.95 -58.42
N GLU A 384 18.97 -58.58 -59.57
CA GLU A 384 19.35 -59.92 -60.33
C GLU A 384 20.34 -59.86 -61.69
N ASP A 385 20.69 -60.91 -62.59
CA ASP A 385 21.76 -60.96 -63.78
C ASP A 385 21.77 -62.08 -65.03
N SER A 386 22.57 -62.05 -66.22
CA SER A 386 23.16 -63.16 -67.22
C SER A 386 23.53 -62.97 -68.82
N ASP A 387 24.37 -63.84 -69.59
CA ASP A 387 24.84 -63.79 -71.12
C ASP A 387 25.49 -65.08 -71.94
N ARG A 388 25.77 -65.15 -73.33
CA ARG A 388 26.50 -66.26 -74.22
C ARG A 388 26.88 -66.13 -75.81
N GLU A 389 27.80 -66.97 -76.49
CA GLU A 389 28.34 -67.01 -77.98
C GLU A 389 28.48 -68.43 -78.81
N PRO A 390 29.25 -68.87 -79.93
CA PRO A 390 29.91 -68.45 -81.28
C PRO A 390 29.88 -69.45 -82.60
N ALA A 391 30.56 -69.23 -83.80
CA ALA A 391 30.86 -70.06 -85.11
C ALA A 391 30.58 -69.87 -86.74
N ALA A 392 29.42 -69.83 -87.50
CA ALA A 392 29.29 -69.55 -89.00
C ALA A 392 27.97 -68.83 -89.67
N PRO A 393 27.98 -68.14 -90.89
CA PRO A 393 27.16 -66.92 -91.37
C PRO A 393 25.87 -66.90 -92.34
N THR A 394 24.86 -65.96 -92.19
CA THR A 394 23.82 -65.31 -93.12
C THR A 394 23.15 -64.05 -92.46
N GLY A 395 21.80 -63.87 -92.45
CA GLY A 395 20.98 -62.93 -91.64
C GLY A 395 21.63 -61.64 -91.13
N LEU A 396 21.90 -60.71 -92.04
CA LEU A 396 22.51 -59.40 -91.77
C LEU A 396 21.58 -58.52 -90.91
N LEU A 397 22.02 -58.18 -89.70
CA LEU A 397 21.38 -57.27 -88.76
C LEU A 397 22.30 -56.05 -88.59
N ILE A 398 21.77 -54.83 -88.73
CA ILE A 398 22.57 -53.62 -88.50
C ILE A 398 22.00 -52.92 -87.28
N SER A 399 22.80 -52.81 -86.23
CA SER A 399 22.48 -52.02 -85.04
C SER A 399 23.25 -50.70 -85.11
N PRO A 400 22.63 -49.61 -85.59
CA PRO A 400 23.21 -48.28 -85.53
C PRO A 400 23.14 -47.79 -84.07
N ALA A 401 24.21 -47.17 -83.56
CA ALA A 401 24.32 -46.62 -82.21
C ALA A 401 24.98 -45.23 -82.26
N ALA A 402 24.74 -44.39 -81.25
CA ALA A 402 25.49 -43.16 -81.02
C ALA A 402 26.45 -43.35 -79.83
N TYR A 403 27.50 -42.55 -79.77
CA TYR A 403 28.44 -42.46 -78.64
C TYR A 403 29.05 -41.05 -78.58
N LEU A 404 29.55 -40.63 -77.42
CA LEU A 404 30.19 -39.32 -77.22
C LEU A 404 31.72 -39.42 -77.38
N ASP A 405 32.35 -38.41 -77.99
CA ASP A 405 33.82 -38.29 -78.03
C ASP A 405 34.43 -37.69 -76.74
N GLU A 406 35.76 -37.54 -76.71
CA GLU A 406 36.46 -36.97 -75.54
C GLU A 406 36.10 -35.50 -75.27
N GLU A 407 35.48 -34.81 -76.24
CA GLU A 407 35.03 -33.42 -76.16
C GLU A 407 33.53 -33.28 -75.81
N GLY A 408 32.78 -34.38 -75.79
CA GLY A 408 31.35 -34.43 -75.48
C GLY A 408 30.45 -34.11 -76.69
N TYR A 409 30.88 -34.45 -77.91
CA TYR A 409 30.04 -34.42 -79.12
C TYR A 409 29.58 -35.83 -79.50
N ALA A 410 28.33 -35.94 -79.96
CA ALA A 410 27.78 -37.19 -80.44
C ALA A 410 28.37 -37.59 -81.82
N HIS A 411 28.79 -38.84 -81.92
CA HIS A 411 29.19 -39.53 -83.13
C HIS A 411 28.37 -40.80 -83.30
N GLY A 412 28.17 -41.18 -84.55
CA GLY A 412 27.53 -42.43 -84.90
C GLY A 412 28.51 -43.58 -85.06
N GLN A 413 28.04 -44.77 -84.76
CA GLN A 413 28.68 -46.03 -85.12
C GLN A 413 27.63 -47.04 -85.61
N ILE A 414 28.09 -48.08 -86.29
CA ILE A 414 27.26 -49.22 -86.67
C ILE A 414 27.88 -50.48 -86.12
N THR A 415 27.24 -51.13 -85.15
CA THR A 415 27.53 -52.53 -84.85
C THR A 415 26.74 -53.35 -85.87
N VAL A 416 27.33 -53.52 -87.05
CA VAL A 416 26.80 -54.41 -88.08
C VAL A 416 27.11 -55.84 -87.64
N SER A 417 26.11 -56.71 -87.66
CA SER A 417 26.22 -58.12 -87.32
C SER A 417 25.52 -59.05 -88.33
N TRP A 418 25.84 -60.33 -88.27
CA TRP A 418 25.38 -61.35 -89.22
C TRP A 418 25.38 -62.73 -88.55
N ASN A 419 24.73 -63.67 -89.21
CA ASN A 419 23.95 -64.69 -88.51
C ASN A 419 24.70 -65.97 -88.13
N PRO A 420 24.27 -66.63 -87.04
CA PRO A 420 24.34 -68.09 -86.85
C PRO A 420 23.61 -68.96 -87.90
N VAL A 421 24.33 -69.91 -88.51
CA VAL A 421 23.83 -70.79 -89.59
C VAL A 421 24.45 -72.18 -89.51
N SER A 422 23.62 -73.21 -89.74
CA SER A 422 24.00 -74.62 -89.70
C SER A 422 24.59 -75.18 -91.01
N THR A 423 25.09 -74.33 -91.91
CA THR A 423 25.73 -74.72 -93.18
C THR A 423 26.69 -73.66 -93.71
N ASP A 424 27.97 -74.00 -93.91
CA ASP A 424 28.80 -73.41 -94.97
C ASP A 424 28.49 -74.06 -96.34
N VAL A 425 29.26 -73.74 -97.39
CA VAL A 425 29.10 -74.36 -98.72
C VAL A 425 29.43 -75.87 -98.76
N ASN A 426 30.09 -76.40 -97.72
CA ASN A 426 30.35 -77.83 -97.54
C ASN A 426 29.38 -78.51 -96.54
N GLY A 427 29.00 -77.81 -95.45
CA GLY A 427 28.02 -78.29 -94.45
C GLY A 427 28.37 -78.02 -92.98
N THR A 428 29.32 -77.13 -92.69
CA THR A 428 29.84 -76.81 -91.33
C THR A 428 28.90 -75.84 -90.58
N ALA A 429 28.79 -75.94 -89.25
CA ALA A 429 27.59 -75.46 -88.53
C ALA A 429 27.77 -74.99 -87.06
N LEU A 430 27.92 -73.68 -86.79
CA LEU A 430 27.34 -72.97 -85.61
C LEU A 430 27.26 -71.42 -85.78
N SER A 431 27.81 -70.52 -84.94
CA SER A 431 27.42 -69.06 -84.91
C SER A 431 28.14 -68.01 -85.85
N VAL A 432 29.41 -67.58 -85.69
CA VAL A 432 30.26 -66.74 -86.63
C VAL A 432 31.83 -66.96 -86.67
N ASP A 433 32.52 -66.54 -87.78
CA ASP A 433 33.90 -66.93 -88.29
C ASP A 433 34.98 -65.80 -88.54
N GLY A 434 35.00 -65.06 -89.68
CA GLY A 434 35.92 -63.93 -89.99
C GLY A 434 35.63 -63.21 -91.33
N TYR A 435 35.58 -61.87 -91.35
CA TYR A 435 34.73 -61.11 -92.30
C TYR A 435 35.25 -59.75 -92.81
N GLU A 436 34.60 -59.23 -93.86
CA GLU A 436 34.74 -57.88 -94.46
C GLU A 436 33.38 -57.17 -94.54
N LEU A 437 33.30 -55.95 -94.01
CA LEU A 437 32.14 -55.04 -94.11
C LEU A 437 32.34 -54.02 -95.23
N VAL A 438 31.29 -53.79 -96.01
CA VAL A 438 31.17 -52.72 -97.01
C VAL A 438 30.01 -51.77 -96.69
N GLY A 439 30.09 -50.54 -97.18
CA GLY A 439 29.03 -49.55 -97.08
C GLY A 439 28.93 -48.62 -98.29
N ILE A 440 27.75 -48.01 -98.43
CA ILE A 440 27.32 -47.17 -99.54
C ILE A 440 26.59 -45.96 -98.96
N SER A 441 27.04 -44.75 -99.27
CA SER A 441 26.32 -43.51 -99.00
C SER A 441 26.52 -42.50 -100.15
N PRO A 442 25.45 -41.85 -100.65
CA PRO A 442 24.04 -42.09 -100.29
C PRO A 442 23.55 -43.47 -100.76
N PRO A 443 22.52 -44.05 -100.12
CA PRO A 443 21.88 -45.31 -100.52
C PRO A 443 21.58 -45.39 -102.03
N GLY A 444 21.79 -46.57 -102.63
CA GLY A 444 21.53 -46.86 -104.04
C GLY A 444 22.32 -46.06 -105.08
N THR A 445 23.18 -45.13 -104.67
CA THR A 445 23.78 -44.10 -105.55
C THR A 445 25.25 -43.81 -105.28
N GLY A 446 25.74 -44.04 -104.05
CA GLY A 446 27.16 -44.01 -103.72
C GLY A 446 27.94 -45.19 -104.29
N ALA A 447 29.28 -45.10 -104.25
CA ALA A 447 30.16 -46.23 -104.57
C ALA A 447 30.31 -47.18 -103.38
N VAL A 448 30.42 -48.48 -103.63
CA VAL A 448 30.70 -49.50 -102.60
C VAL A 448 32.12 -49.32 -102.05
N ARG A 449 32.26 -49.12 -100.74
CA ARG A 449 33.54 -49.00 -100.04
C ARG A 449 33.66 -50.08 -98.99
N VAL A 450 34.83 -50.73 -98.87
CA VAL A 450 35.14 -51.57 -97.70
C VAL A 450 35.37 -50.63 -96.52
N LEU A 451 34.62 -50.85 -95.44
CA LEU A 451 34.66 -50.03 -94.23
C LEU A 451 35.51 -50.67 -93.13
N ALA A 452 35.39 -51.99 -92.91
CA ALA A 452 36.06 -52.68 -91.80
C ALA A 452 36.26 -54.20 -92.02
N THR A 453 36.99 -54.83 -91.10
CA THR A 453 37.23 -56.28 -91.01
C THR A 453 37.16 -56.77 -89.56
N THR A 454 36.91 -58.06 -89.34
CA THR A 454 36.72 -58.66 -88.00
C THR A 454 36.92 -60.19 -88.01
N SER A 455 37.02 -60.81 -86.83
CA SER A 455 36.74 -62.24 -86.63
C SER A 455 35.26 -62.46 -86.27
N SER A 456 34.75 -61.75 -85.28
CA SER A 456 33.40 -61.87 -84.75
C SER A 456 32.29 -61.75 -85.80
N ALA A 457 31.07 -62.13 -85.39
CA ALA A 457 29.80 -61.99 -86.12
C ALA A 457 29.47 -60.60 -86.60
N ALA A 458 30.28 -59.66 -86.19
CA ALA A 458 29.96 -58.29 -86.07
C ALA A 458 31.26 -57.53 -86.20
N VAL A 459 31.14 -56.38 -86.84
CA VAL A 459 32.18 -55.36 -86.80
C VAL A 459 31.50 -54.05 -86.52
N THR A 460 32.08 -53.31 -85.60
CA THR A 460 31.66 -51.95 -85.35
C THR A 460 32.47 -51.03 -86.25
N TYR A 461 31.79 -50.20 -87.03
CA TYR A 461 32.43 -49.16 -87.84
C TYR A 461 32.04 -47.76 -87.35
N SER A 462 33.04 -46.90 -87.24
CA SER A 462 33.01 -45.59 -86.60
C SER A 462 34.22 -44.76 -87.08
N PRO A 463 34.15 -43.42 -87.14
CA PRO A 463 32.98 -42.58 -86.89
C PRO A 463 32.07 -42.47 -88.12
N LEU A 464 30.78 -42.33 -87.86
CA LEU A 464 29.74 -41.94 -88.80
C LEU A 464 29.06 -40.67 -88.29
N GLU A 465 28.57 -39.83 -89.18
CA GLU A 465 27.84 -38.62 -88.78
C GLU A 465 26.45 -39.00 -88.22
N PRO A 466 26.06 -38.53 -87.01
CA PRO A 466 24.71 -38.74 -86.49
C PRO A 466 23.64 -38.27 -87.46
N ARG A 467 22.47 -38.93 -87.48
CA ARG A 467 21.34 -38.65 -88.38
C ARG A 467 21.62 -38.87 -89.88
N SER A 468 22.83 -39.28 -90.27
CA SER A 468 23.20 -39.59 -91.66
C SER A 468 22.61 -40.92 -92.17
N ARG A 469 22.71 -41.19 -93.49
CA ARG A 469 21.99 -42.28 -94.18
C ARG A 469 22.90 -43.14 -95.05
N TRP A 470 22.75 -44.46 -94.92
CA TRP A 470 23.68 -45.46 -95.46
C TRP A 470 23.00 -46.79 -95.83
N GLN A 471 23.65 -47.58 -96.68
CA GLN A 471 23.40 -49.01 -96.86
C GLN A 471 24.69 -49.79 -96.57
N PHE A 472 24.60 -50.97 -95.96
CA PHE A 472 25.75 -51.77 -95.55
C PHE A 472 25.64 -53.21 -96.05
N GLY A 473 26.76 -53.93 -96.09
CA GLY A 473 26.78 -55.33 -96.50
C GLY A 473 28.06 -56.06 -96.14
N VAL A 474 28.01 -57.39 -96.03
CA VAL A 474 29.10 -58.18 -95.42
C VAL A 474 29.35 -59.48 -96.16
N ARG A 475 30.60 -59.95 -96.16
CA ARG A 475 31.04 -61.28 -96.61
C ARG A 475 31.99 -61.95 -95.63
N ALA A 476 32.03 -63.28 -95.64
CA ALA A 476 33.11 -64.07 -95.04
C ALA A 476 34.43 -63.86 -95.78
N VAL A 477 35.54 -64.08 -95.07
CA VAL A 477 36.93 -63.81 -95.48
C VAL A 477 37.90 -64.92 -95.05
N ASN A 478 37.47 -65.91 -94.25
CA ASN A 478 38.23 -67.06 -93.72
C ASN A 478 39.61 -67.30 -94.37
N GLY A 479 40.68 -66.94 -93.65
CA GLY A 479 42.07 -66.91 -94.15
C GLY A 479 42.30 -65.81 -95.20
N SER A 480 41.75 -65.99 -96.40
CA SER A 480 41.58 -64.92 -97.40
C SER A 480 40.32 -65.08 -98.28
N THR A 481 39.50 -66.11 -98.01
CA THR A 481 38.41 -66.66 -98.83
C THR A 481 37.19 -65.75 -98.83
N ARG A 482 37.23 -64.72 -99.70
CA ARG A 482 36.21 -63.66 -99.79
C ARG A 482 34.91 -64.14 -100.43
N GLY A 483 33.91 -64.39 -99.59
CA GLY A 483 32.58 -64.87 -99.96
C GLY A 483 31.69 -63.84 -100.67
N GLN A 484 30.44 -64.24 -100.93
CA GLN A 484 29.39 -63.36 -101.44
C GLN A 484 29.07 -62.25 -100.42
N ILE A 485 28.89 -61.01 -100.91
CA ILE A 485 28.42 -59.89 -100.09
C ILE A 485 26.89 -59.94 -100.00
N THR A 486 26.36 -59.94 -98.79
CA THR A 486 24.92 -59.71 -98.51
C THR A 486 24.72 -58.23 -98.18
N ALA A 487 23.75 -57.53 -98.78
CA ALA A 487 23.52 -56.10 -98.58
C ALA A 487 22.17 -55.81 -97.88
N SER A 488 22.08 -54.67 -97.20
CA SER A 488 20.93 -54.25 -96.39
C SER A 488 19.98 -53.26 -97.08
N ALA A 489 18.82 -53.04 -96.45
CA ALA A 489 18.03 -51.83 -96.64
C ALA A 489 18.78 -50.56 -96.13
N GLU A 490 18.21 -49.39 -96.37
CA GLU A 490 18.74 -48.12 -95.86
C GLU A 490 18.63 -48.03 -94.32
N ILE A 491 19.69 -47.56 -93.68
CA ILE A 491 19.84 -47.36 -92.24
C ILE A 491 20.13 -45.88 -91.97
N VAL A 492 19.49 -45.34 -90.93
CA VAL A 492 19.77 -44.01 -90.38
C VAL A 492 20.64 -44.18 -89.13
N ILE A 493 21.67 -43.36 -89.00
CA ILE A 493 22.55 -43.35 -87.83
C ILE A 493 21.86 -42.57 -86.69
N PRO A 494 21.89 -43.02 -85.43
CA PRO A 494 21.10 -42.42 -84.36
C PRO A 494 21.83 -41.19 -83.83
N ASP A 495 21.23 -40.58 -82.81
CA ASP A 495 21.82 -39.51 -82.03
C ASP A 495 21.86 -39.93 -80.56
N ASP A 496 22.54 -39.16 -79.71
CA ASP A 496 22.62 -39.46 -78.29
C ASP A 496 21.26 -39.26 -77.59
N GLN A 497 20.85 -40.28 -76.84
CA GLN A 497 19.58 -40.35 -76.09
C GLN A 497 19.82 -40.54 -74.59
N THR A 498 21.07 -40.45 -74.14
CA THR A 498 21.46 -40.71 -72.75
C THR A 498 21.22 -39.45 -71.91
N PRO A 499 20.31 -39.46 -70.92
CA PRO A 499 20.18 -38.31 -70.03
C PRO A 499 21.46 -38.09 -69.21
N PRO A 500 21.80 -36.84 -68.88
CA PRO A 500 22.85 -36.58 -67.90
C PRO A 500 22.42 -37.13 -66.53
N PRO A 501 23.34 -37.52 -65.64
CA PRO A 501 23.00 -37.96 -64.29
C PRO A 501 22.33 -36.86 -63.47
N ASP A 502 21.47 -37.27 -62.55
CA ASP A 502 20.70 -36.39 -61.68
C ASP A 502 21.63 -35.46 -60.86
N PRO A 503 21.31 -34.16 -60.72
CA PRO A 503 22.09 -33.24 -59.90
C PRO A 503 22.17 -33.64 -58.43
N SER A 504 23.20 -33.15 -57.75
CA SER A 504 23.27 -33.11 -56.28
C SER A 504 22.04 -32.38 -55.71
N ALA A 505 21.67 -32.71 -54.46
CA ALA A 505 20.56 -32.05 -53.78
C ALA A 505 20.86 -30.54 -53.63
N PRO A 506 19.91 -29.64 -53.96
CA PRO A 506 20.11 -28.21 -53.81
C PRO A 506 20.30 -27.83 -52.34
N VAL A 507 21.25 -26.94 -52.07
CA VAL A 507 21.33 -26.25 -50.77
C VAL A 507 20.39 -25.05 -50.82
N VAL A 508 19.31 -25.10 -50.06
CA VAL A 508 18.28 -24.07 -50.02
C VAL A 508 18.41 -23.23 -48.73
N ASP A 509 18.46 -21.91 -48.86
CA ASP A 509 18.50 -20.94 -47.76
C ASP A 509 17.40 -19.89 -47.95
N SER A 510 16.69 -19.50 -46.88
CA SER A 510 15.65 -18.46 -46.94
C SER A 510 16.05 -17.23 -46.11
N ARG A 511 16.04 -16.06 -46.74
CA ARG A 511 16.46 -14.82 -46.08
C ARG A 511 15.81 -13.59 -46.73
N LEU A 512 15.10 -12.79 -45.92
CA LEU A 512 14.49 -11.51 -46.33
C LEU A 512 13.52 -11.62 -47.51
N GLY A 513 12.55 -12.54 -47.44
CA GLY A 513 11.48 -12.68 -48.44
C GLY A 513 11.90 -13.28 -49.79
N VAL A 514 13.12 -13.84 -49.90
CA VAL A 514 13.58 -14.61 -51.06
C VAL A 514 14.13 -15.97 -50.62
N VAL A 515 14.03 -16.96 -51.50
CA VAL A 515 14.70 -18.25 -51.36
C VAL A 515 15.92 -18.28 -52.28
N ARG A 516 17.03 -18.82 -51.79
CA ARG A 516 18.27 -19.04 -52.55
C ARG A 516 18.46 -20.53 -52.73
N VAL A 517 18.52 -20.97 -53.99
CA VAL A 517 18.73 -22.38 -54.34
C VAL A 517 20.14 -22.51 -54.93
N THR A 518 21.02 -23.22 -54.25
CA THR A 518 22.43 -23.35 -54.63
C THR A 518 22.75 -24.77 -55.08
N TRP A 519 23.45 -24.88 -56.21
CA TRP A 519 23.97 -26.12 -56.76
C TRP A 519 25.50 -26.07 -56.80
N ASP A 520 26.15 -27.16 -56.37
CA ASP A 520 27.61 -27.26 -56.21
C ASP A 520 28.36 -27.66 -57.49
N GLY A 521 27.65 -28.02 -58.56
CA GLY A 521 28.24 -28.49 -59.82
C GLY A 521 28.37 -30.02 -59.94
N LEU A 522 27.88 -30.76 -58.94
CA LEU A 522 28.01 -32.21 -58.84
C LEU A 522 26.69 -32.93 -59.15
N THR A 523 26.79 -34.22 -59.41
CA THR A 523 25.69 -35.18 -59.49
C THR A 523 25.26 -35.64 -58.10
N GLY A 524 24.13 -36.36 -57.99
CA GLY A 524 23.65 -36.97 -56.73
C GLY A 524 24.67 -37.87 -56.02
N SER A 525 25.65 -38.40 -56.76
CA SER A 525 26.77 -39.21 -56.27
C SER A 525 28.01 -38.42 -55.84
N GLY A 526 27.99 -37.08 -55.89
CA GLY A 526 29.13 -36.22 -55.52
C GLY A 526 30.25 -36.17 -56.56
N THR A 527 30.00 -36.61 -57.79
CA THR A 527 30.93 -36.54 -58.92
C THR A 527 30.63 -35.33 -59.80
N GLY A 528 31.62 -34.78 -60.51
CA GLY A 528 31.37 -33.67 -61.44
C GLY A 528 30.45 -34.06 -62.60
N MET A 529 29.68 -33.10 -63.11
CA MET A 529 28.81 -33.34 -64.28
C MET A 529 29.59 -33.79 -65.53
N PRO A 530 28.97 -34.61 -66.41
CA PRO A 530 29.56 -35.03 -67.68
C PRO A 530 29.94 -33.85 -68.61
N LYS A 531 30.79 -34.11 -69.61
CA LYS A 531 31.31 -33.08 -70.53
C LYS A 531 30.25 -32.51 -71.50
N ASP A 532 29.26 -33.34 -71.79
CA ASP A 532 28.05 -33.08 -72.58
C ASP A 532 26.97 -32.28 -71.82
N PHE A 533 27.14 -32.05 -70.52
CA PHE A 533 26.27 -31.18 -69.71
C PHE A 533 26.12 -29.78 -70.34
N ALA A 534 24.89 -29.26 -70.31
CA ALA A 534 24.54 -27.92 -70.76
C ALA A 534 24.11 -27.00 -69.62
N ARG A 535 23.19 -27.44 -68.74
CA ARG A 535 22.65 -26.64 -67.61
C ARG A 535 21.84 -27.46 -66.62
N VAL A 536 21.62 -26.90 -65.44
CA VAL A 536 20.61 -27.33 -64.46
C VAL A 536 19.42 -26.36 -64.46
N LEU A 537 18.20 -26.87 -64.46
CA LEU A 537 16.98 -26.13 -64.16
C LEU A 537 16.71 -26.18 -62.66
N VAL A 538 16.33 -25.04 -62.09
CA VAL A 538 15.80 -24.94 -60.73
C VAL A 538 14.29 -25.07 -60.81
N MET A 539 13.78 -26.19 -60.30
CA MET A 539 12.36 -26.52 -60.28
C MET A 539 11.73 -26.09 -58.97
N MET A 540 10.44 -25.73 -59.00
CA MET A 540 9.65 -25.39 -57.83
C MET A 540 8.19 -25.83 -58.00
N ARG A 541 7.56 -26.33 -56.92
CA ARG A 541 6.09 -26.48 -56.79
C ARG A 541 5.57 -26.01 -55.42
N ASP A 542 4.26 -25.84 -55.32
CA ASP A 542 3.54 -25.85 -54.04
C ASP A 542 3.30 -27.31 -53.59
N PRO A 543 3.92 -27.79 -52.49
CA PRO A 543 3.78 -29.18 -52.04
C PRO A 543 2.37 -29.52 -51.51
N LEU A 544 1.50 -28.52 -51.31
CA LEU A 544 0.10 -28.72 -50.90
C LEU A 544 -0.89 -28.74 -52.08
N ASP A 545 -0.44 -28.35 -53.28
CA ASP A 545 -1.25 -28.42 -54.51
C ASP A 545 -0.88 -29.68 -55.29
N SER A 546 -1.74 -30.71 -55.23
CA SER A 546 -1.50 -31.97 -55.93
C SER A 546 -1.55 -31.86 -57.47
N ASP A 547 -2.09 -30.76 -58.00
CA ASP A 547 -2.14 -30.48 -59.43
C ASP A 547 -0.90 -29.68 -59.91
N ASP A 548 -0.07 -29.16 -58.99
CA ASP A 548 1.20 -28.49 -59.32
C ASP A 548 2.32 -29.53 -59.58
N MET A 549 2.41 -29.94 -60.84
CA MET A 549 3.47 -30.82 -61.36
C MET A 549 4.88 -30.18 -61.34
N GLY A 550 5.01 -28.93 -60.89
CA GLY A 550 6.28 -28.22 -60.83
C GLY A 550 6.68 -27.56 -62.13
N ARG A 551 7.46 -26.49 -62.00
CA ARG A 551 7.97 -25.71 -63.15
C ARG A 551 9.39 -25.21 -62.89
N ALA A 552 10.16 -25.05 -63.97
CA ALA A 552 11.42 -24.34 -63.92
C ALA A 552 11.16 -22.86 -63.58
N VAL A 553 11.78 -22.38 -62.49
CA VAL A 553 11.72 -20.99 -62.04
C VAL A 553 13.00 -20.20 -62.32
N GLU A 554 14.13 -20.88 -62.51
CA GLU A 554 15.43 -20.32 -62.89
C GLU A 554 16.32 -21.41 -63.52
N TRP A 555 17.47 -21.07 -64.11
CA TRP A 555 18.49 -22.05 -64.54
C TRP A 555 19.93 -21.64 -64.23
N LEU A 556 20.82 -22.63 -64.17
CA LEU A 556 22.24 -22.50 -63.87
C LEU A 556 23.09 -23.24 -64.91
N ASP A 557 23.85 -22.52 -65.73
CA ASP A 557 24.78 -23.10 -66.72
C ASP A 557 26.08 -23.66 -66.08
N ARG A 558 26.24 -23.53 -64.75
CA ARG A 558 27.36 -24.05 -63.94
C ARG A 558 27.02 -23.95 -62.44
N ALA A 559 27.86 -24.52 -61.57
CA ALA A 559 27.79 -24.35 -60.11
C ALA A 559 27.54 -22.88 -59.70
N GLY A 560 26.59 -22.65 -58.82
CA GLY A 560 26.12 -21.31 -58.48
C GLY A 560 24.79 -21.29 -57.72
N THR A 561 24.26 -20.08 -57.50
CA THR A 561 23.03 -19.84 -56.72
C THR A 561 21.98 -19.12 -57.57
N ALA A 562 20.79 -19.71 -57.68
CA ALA A 562 19.58 -19.05 -58.16
C ALA A 562 18.88 -18.32 -56.99
N VAL A 563 18.17 -17.23 -57.30
CA VAL A 563 17.38 -16.48 -56.31
C VAL A 563 15.93 -16.44 -56.77
N VAL A 564 15.02 -16.96 -55.96
CA VAL A 564 13.58 -17.04 -56.26
C VAL A 564 12.83 -16.03 -55.36
N PRO A 565 12.46 -14.85 -55.89
CA PRO A 565 11.71 -13.83 -55.15
C PRO A 565 10.18 -14.00 -55.29
N GLY A 566 9.42 -13.31 -54.42
CA GLY A 566 7.98 -13.15 -54.59
C GLY A 566 7.12 -14.33 -54.12
N LEU A 567 7.65 -15.16 -53.23
CA LEU A 567 6.94 -16.32 -52.67
C LEU A 567 6.10 -15.93 -51.44
N PRO A 568 4.93 -16.55 -51.21
CA PRO A 568 4.10 -16.28 -50.03
C PRO A 568 4.82 -16.61 -48.71
N TYR A 569 4.72 -15.72 -47.72
CA TYR A 569 5.37 -15.92 -46.43
C TYR A 569 4.81 -17.13 -45.66
N ASN A 570 5.68 -17.79 -44.90
CA ASN A 570 5.39 -18.95 -44.05
C ASN A 570 4.60 -20.07 -44.78
N THR A 571 4.73 -20.14 -46.11
CA THR A 571 4.14 -21.17 -46.95
C THR A 571 5.28 -21.97 -47.57
N ASP A 572 5.26 -23.28 -47.35
CA ASP A 572 6.29 -24.18 -47.86
C ASP A 572 6.32 -24.18 -49.38
N ARG A 573 7.53 -24.18 -49.95
CA ARG A 573 7.79 -24.38 -51.37
C ARG A 573 8.85 -25.46 -51.51
N GLU A 574 8.59 -26.40 -52.40
CA GLU A 574 9.50 -27.51 -52.63
C GLU A 574 10.34 -27.24 -53.87
N PHE A 575 11.66 -27.39 -53.74
CA PHE A 575 12.65 -27.11 -54.77
C PHE A 575 13.49 -28.35 -55.08
N TRP A 576 13.78 -28.56 -56.36
CA TRP A 576 14.68 -29.61 -56.85
C TRP A 576 15.39 -29.13 -58.11
N LEU A 577 16.34 -29.94 -58.57
CA LEU A 577 17.21 -29.64 -59.69
C LEU A 577 17.08 -30.74 -60.75
N VAL A 578 17.13 -30.35 -62.02
CA VAL A 578 17.11 -31.26 -63.18
C VAL A 578 18.17 -30.81 -64.19
N ALA A 579 19.08 -31.69 -64.59
CA ALA A 579 20.13 -31.41 -65.57
C ALA A 579 19.63 -31.63 -67.01
N LEU A 580 20.24 -30.90 -67.94
CA LEU A 580 20.13 -31.10 -69.38
C LEU A 580 21.51 -31.22 -70.01
N ASP A 581 21.62 -32.09 -71.01
CA ASP A 581 22.79 -32.20 -71.87
C ASP A 581 22.66 -31.28 -73.12
N ARG A 582 23.66 -31.35 -74.01
CA ARG A 582 23.66 -30.63 -75.30
C ARG A 582 22.77 -31.26 -76.37
N SER A 583 22.40 -32.51 -76.22
CA SER A 583 21.52 -33.27 -77.13
C SER A 583 20.03 -32.95 -76.89
N GLY A 584 19.72 -32.42 -75.71
CA GLY A 584 18.37 -32.07 -75.25
C GLY A 584 17.75 -33.10 -74.30
N ASN A 585 18.51 -34.10 -73.83
CA ASN A 585 18.03 -35.09 -72.88
C ASN A 585 17.99 -34.47 -71.46
N VAL A 586 17.04 -34.94 -70.64
CA VAL A 586 16.69 -34.36 -69.34
C VAL A 586 16.88 -35.44 -68.26
N SER A 587 17.64 -35.13 -67.20
CA SER A 587 17.92 -36.06 -66.10
C SER A 587 16.66 -36.42 -65.29
N GLY A 588 16.83 -37.35 -64.35
CA GLY A 588 15.92 -37.46 -63.20
C GLY A 588 16.07 -36.28 -62.24
N GLU A 589 15.22 -36.28 -61.22
CA GLU A 589 15.11 -35.20 -60.24
C GLU A 589 16.14 -35.38 -59.11
N SER A 590 16.82 -34.29 -58.72
CA SER A 590 17.57 -34.30 -57.46
C SER A 590 16.64 -34.54 -56.27
N ALA A 591 17.20 -34.87 -55.10
CA ALA A 591 16.40 -34.85 -53.86
C ALA A 591 15.68 -33.50 -53.68
N HIS A 592 14.41 -33.57 -53.29
CA HIS A 592 13.56 -32.40 -53.07
C HIS A 592 13.88 -31.75 -51.72
N VAL A 593 13.88 -30.42 -51.67
CA VAL A 593 14.14 -29.64 -50.46
C VAL A 593 13.05 -28.60 -50.27
N VAL A 594 12.38 -28.65 -49.12
CA VAL A 594 11.31 -27.71 -48.75
C VAL A 594 11.89 -26.50 -48.02
N ALA A 595 11.45 -25.30 -48.43
CA ALA A 595 11.74 -24.05 -47.72
C ALA A 595 10.57 -23.06 -47.84
N ALA A 596 10.30 -22.32 -46.77
CA ALA A 596 9.37 -21.20 -46.75
C ALA A 596 10.12 -19.85 -46.71
N THR A 597 9.52 -18.79 -47.26
CA THR A 597 10.02 -17.42 -47.02
C THR A 597 9.52 -16.91 -45.67
N HIS A 598 10.42 -16.39 -44.84
CA HIS A 598 10.04 -15.75 -43.59
C HIS A 598 9.74 -14.25 -43.79
N PRO A 599 8.77 -13.68 -43.03
CA PRO A 599 8.42 -12.27 -43.09
C PRO A 599 9.60 -11.36 -42.69
N LEU A 600 9.56 -10.10 -43.15
CA LEU A 600 10.64 -9.12 -42.94
C LEU A 600 10.75 -8.60 -41.49
N VAL A 601 9.73 -8.87 -40.67
CA VAL A 601 9.64 -8.54 -39.24
C VAL A 601 8.92 -9.69 -38.52
N ASP A 602 9.26 -9.94 -37.25
CA ASP A 602 8.59 -10.96 -36.44
C ASP A 602 7.09 -10.69 -36.31
N THR A 603 6.29 -11.73 -36.52
CA THR A 603 4.82 -11.66 -36.57
C THR A 603 4.13 -11.99 -35.24
N ASP A 604 4.89 -12.35 -34.20
CA ASP A 604 4.37 -12.85 -32.91
C ASP A 604 3.45 -11.86 -32.15
N LEU A 605 3.52 -10.58 -32.50
CA LEU A 605 2.74 -9.50 -31.87
C LEU A 605 1.47 -9.10 -32.65
N ILE A 606 1.17 -9.76 -33.77
CA ILE A 606 0.08 -9.37 -34.66
C ILE A 606 -1.27 -9.90 -34.13
N GLY A 607 -1.88 -9.12 -33.23
CA GLY A 607 -3.26 -9.29 -32.79
C GLY A 607 -3.51 -10.32 -31.68
N GLN A 608 -2.46 -10.97 -31.16
CA GLN A 608 -2.57 -11.79 -29.95
C GLN A 608 -2.71 -10.91 -28.70
N VAL A 609 -3.29 -11.48 -27.63
CA VAL A 609 -3.22 -10.87 -26.30
C VAL A 609 -1.83 -11.14 -25.74
N ILE A 610 -1.02 -10.08 -25.63
CA ILE A 610 0.34 -10.16 -25.09
C ILE A 610 0.24 -10.35 -23.58
N ASP A 611 0.59 -11.54 -23.07
CA ASP A 611 0.79 -11.71 -21.63
C ASP A 611 2.12 -11.09 -21.20
N GLY A 612 2.09 -10.38 -20.07
CA GLY A 612 3.28 -9.73 -19.51
C GLY A 612 4.22 -10.70 -18.79
N ALA A 613 3.95 -12.01 -18.78
CA ALA A 613 4.78 -12.98 -18.09
C ALA A 613 5.98 -13.43 -18.93
N THR A 614 5.87 -13.38 -20.26
CA THR A 614 6.95 -13.83 -21.16
C THR A 614 7.18 -12.98 -22.42
N ALA A 615 6.19 -12.21 -22.89
CA ALA A 615 6.27 -11.55 -24.21
C ALA A 615 6.72 -10.07 -24.19
N ILE A 616 6.91 -9.46 -23.01
CA ILE A 616 7.40 -8.09 -22.86
C ILE A 616 8.73 -8.12 -22.09
N ILE A 617 9.79 -7.59 -22.71
CA ILE A 617 11.10 -7.44 -22.09
C ILE A 617 11.17 -6.06 -21.43
N ASP A 618 11.78 -5.96 -20.25
CA ASP A 618 11.92 -4.69 -19.54
C ASP A 618 12.57 -3.60 -20.41
N GLY A 619 11.95 -2.41 -20.40
CA GLY A 619 12.40 -1.24 -21.15
C GLY A 619 12.14 -1.27 -22.66
N THR A 620 11.63 -2.35 -23.26
CA THR A 620 11.47 -2.43 -24.73
C THR A 620 10.22 -1.75 -25.30
N ILE A 621 9.33 -1.24 -24.45
CA ILE A 621 8.16 -0.44 -24.84
C ILE A 621 8.33 1.03 -24.38
N PRO A 622 9.20 1.83 -25.03
CA PRO A 622 9.30 3.26 -24.76
C PRO A 622 8.02 3.97 -25.22
N ALA A 623 7.31 4.59 -24.26
CA ALA A 623 5.98 5.16 -24.48
C ALA A 623 5.92 6.21 -25.61
N ASN A 624 7.00 6.95 -25.85
CA ASN A 624 7.08 7.98 -26.89
C ASN A 624 7.28 7.45 -28.32
N ALA A 625 7.58 6.15 -28.49
CA ALA A 625 7.88 5.55 -29.80
C ALA A 625 7.08 4.25 -30.08
N LYS A 626 6.47 3.64 -29.06
CA LYS A 626 5.73 2.37 -29.18
C LYS A 626 4.28 2.43 -28.66
N ILE A 627 3.85 3.52 -28.03
CA ILE A 627 2.48 3.69 -27.54
C ILE A 627 1.86 4.93 -28.20
N THR A 628 0.69 4.75 -28.83
CA THR A 628 -0.07 5.88 -29.39
C THR A 628 -0.81 6.62 -28.27
N ALA A 629 -0.74 7.95 -28.27
CA ALA A 629 -1.40 8.78 -27.26
C ALA A 629 -2.90 8.47 -27.12
N GLY A 630 -3.37 8.30 -25.89
CA GLY A 630 -4.78 8.02 -25.58
C GLY A 630 -5.24 6.57 -25.75
N THR A 631 -4.39 5.64 -26.19
CA THR A 631 -4.79 4.22 -26.39
C THR A 631 -4.87 3.41 -25.11
N ILE A 632 -4.06 3.74 -24.10
CA ILE A 632 -4.19 3.16 -22.75
C ILE A 632 -5.26 3.95 -21.99
N THR A 633 -6.47 3.40 -21.92
CA THR A 633 -7.59 3.98 -21.17
C THR A 633 -7.66 3.40 -19.75
N GLY A 634 -8.38 4.07 -18.84
CA GLY A 634 -8.48 3.62 -17.44
C GLY A 634 -9.03 2.19 -17.27
N GLY A 635 -9.87 1.70 -18.18
CA GLY A 635 -10.37 0.32 -18.16
C GLY A 635 -9.36 -0.73 -18.64
N LEU A 636 -8.24 -0.32 -19.25
CA LEU A 636 -7.11 -1.18 -19.62
C LEU A 636 -6.02 -1.20 -18.53
N ILE A 637 -6.19 -0.43 -17.45
CA ILE A 637 -5.29 -0.38 -16.31
C ILE A 637 -6.00 -1.09 -15.16
N GLN A 638 -5.38 -2.13 -14.60
CA GLN A 638 -5.92 -2.80 -13.42
C GLN A 638 -6.03 -1.82 -12.24
N ALA A 639 -7.10 -1.93 -11.45
CA ALA A 639 -7.25 -1.14 -10.24
C ALA A 639 -6.01 -1.27 -9.33
N LEU A 640 -5.52 -0.13 -8.82
CA LEU A 640 -4.31 0.00 -8.00
C LEU A 640 -2.96 -0.24 -8.73
N ALA A 641 -2.92 -0.51 -10.03
CA ALA A 641 -1.66 -0.74 -10.75
C ALA A 641 -0.73 0.49 -10.84
N ILE A 642 -1.27 1.70 -10.71
CA ILE A 642 -0.48 2.95 -10.70
C ILE A 642 -0.22 3.38 -9.26
N GLU A 643 0.81 2.80 -8.66
CA GLU A 643 1.35 3.26 -7.37
C GLU A 643 1.95 4.68 -7.47
N ALA A 644 2.05 5.37 -6.32
CA ALA A 644 2.54 6.74 -6.26
C ALA A 644 3.95 6.94 -6.83
N GLY A 645 4.83 5.91 -6.76
CA GLY A 645 6.18 5.95 -7.34
C GLY A 645 6.21 6.02 -8.87
N HIS A 646 5.13 5.61 -9.55
CA HIS A 646 4.99 5.72 -11.01
C HIS A 646 4.54 7.12 -11.46
N ILE A 647 4.11 7.97 -10.52
CA ILE A 647 3.66 9.34 -10.78
C ILE A 647 4.80 10.30 -10.44
N SER A 648 5.34 11.00 -11.43
CA SER A 648 6.40 11.99 -11.18
C SER A 648 5.87 13.17 -10.34
N ALA A 649 6.76 13.76 -9.54
CA ALA A 649 6.42 14.89 -8.69
C ALA A 649 5.78 16.04 -9.51
N ASN A 650 4.60 16.50 -9.07
CA ASN A 650 3.77 17.51 -9.73
C ASN A 650 3.08 17.08 -11.04
N ALA A 651 3.05 15.80 -11.40
CA ALA A 651 2.32 15.35 -12.60
C ALA A 651 0.79 15.58 -12.51
N VAL A 652 0.21 15.49 -11.31
CA VAL A 652 -1.20 15.81 -11.05
C VAL A 652 -1.29 17.26 -10.57
N THR A 653 -1.59 18.17 -11.50
CA THR A 653 -1.86 19.58 -11.20
C THR A 653 -3.36 19.82 -10.95
N ALA A 654 -3.73 20.95 -10.34
CA ALA A 654 -5.11 21.22 -9.89
C ALA A 654 -6.17 21.16 -11.01
N ASP A 655 -5.81 21.49 -12.26
CA ASP A 655 -6.67 21.37 -13.45
C ASP A 655 -6.87 19.92 -13.93
N LYS A 656 -6.13 18.95 -13.38
CA LYS A 656 -6.31 17.50 -13.60
C LYS A 656 -7.22 16.86 -12.54
N ILE A 657 -7.64 17.63 -11.53
CA ILE A 657 -8.47 17.17 -10.42
C ILE A 657 -9.88 17.71 -10.65
N GLU A 658 -10.87 16.81 -10.73
CA GLU A 658 -12.27 17.22 -10.89
C GLU A 658 -12.76 18.01 -9.66
N ALA A 659 -13.61 19.01 -9.89
CA ALA A 659 -14.15 19.85 -8.83
C ALA A 659 -14.98 19.03 -7.83
N GLY A 660 -14.50 18.94 -6.58
CA GLY A 660 -15.12 18.11 -5.53
C GLY A 660 -14.57 16.68 -5.41
N ALA A 661 -13.61 16.28 -6.26
CA ALA A 661 -12.96 14.97 -6.15
C ALA A 661 -12.13 14.79 -4.86
N ILE A 662 -11.69 15.89 -4.24
CA ILE A 662 -11.05 15.86 -2.91
C ILE A 662 -12.12 16.15 -1.85
N GLN A 663 -12.63 15.07 -1.25
CA GLN A 663 -13.55 15.11 -0.12
C GLN A 663 -12.77 15.16 1.20
N THR A 664 -13.46 15.37 2.33
CA THR A 664 -12.82 15.44 3.66
C THR A 664 -12.03 14.17 4.00
N GLY A 665 -12.54 12.99 3.63
CA GLY A 665 -11.84 11.71 3.82
C GLY A 665 -10.59 11.52 2.95
N HIS A 666 -10.36 12.39 1.94
CA HIS A 666 -9.14 12.37 1.11
C HIS A 666 -8.04 13.28 1.67
N LEU A 667 -8.31 14.00 2.77
CA LEU A 667 -7.35 14.84 3.47
C LEU A 667 -6.98 14.16 4.80
N ALA A 668 -5.69 13.91 5.01
CA ALA A 668 -5.21 13.45 6.31
C ALA A 668 -5.54 14.46 7.41
N ALA A 669 -5.74 13.98 8.64
CA ALA A 669 -5.98 14.84 9.79
C ALA A 669 -4.86 15.90 9.92
N ALA A 670 -5.26 17.16 10.14
CA ALA A 670 -4.37 18.34 10.18
C ALA A 670 -3.54 18.63 8.91
N ALA A 671 -3.81 17.98 7.75
CA ALA A 671 -3.10 18.27 6.49
C ALA A 671 -3.23 19.74 6.04
N ILE A 672 -4.33 20.41 6.40
CA ILE A 672 -4.53 21.84 6.18
C ILE A 672 -3.98 22.61 7.39
N THR A 673 -2.67 22.83 7.42
CA THR A 673 -2.02 23.69 8.43
C THR A 673 -2.26 25.18 8.12
N ALA A 674 -1.92 26.07 9.06
CA ALA A 674 -2.09 27.52 8.89
C ALA A 674 -1.43 28.06 7.60
N ASP A 675 -0.24 27.58 7.25
CA ASP A 675 0.49 27.98 6.03
C ASP A 675 -0.18 27.50 4.72
N LYS A 676 -1.14 26.56 4.81
CA LYS A 676 -1.97 26.12 3.66
C LYS A 676 -3.24 26.96 3.51
N ILE A 677 -3.55 27.84 4.46
CA ILE A 677 -4.74 28.69 4.45
C ILE A 677 -4.32 30.13 4.11
N THR A 678 -4.67 30.61 2.91
CA THR A 678 -4.47 32.02 2.55
C THR A 678 -5.21 32.95 3.52
N ALA A 679 -4.56 34.05 3.92
CA ALA A 679 -5.16 35.03 4.83
C ALA A 679 -6.55 35.48 4.36
N GLY A 680 -7.55 35.33 5.23
CA GLY A 680 -8.95 35.68 4.94
C GLY A 680 -9.78 34.59 4.24
N ALA A 681 -9.23 33.41 3.92
CA ALA A 681 -9.98 32.33 3.27
C ALA A 681 -11.14 31.78 4.13
N ILE A 682 -10.95 31.71 5.46
CA ILE A 682 -12.00 31.34 6.41
C ILE A 682 -12.73 32.62 6.87
N THR A 683 -13.92 32.83 6.34
CA THR A 683 -14.83 33.92 6.74
C THR A 683 -15.88 33.43 7.73
N ALA A 684 -16.57 34.33 8.43
CA ALA A 684 -17.58 33.96 9.42
C ALA A 684 -18.69 33.03 8.85
N GLY A 685 -19.08 33.21 7.58
CA GLY A 685 -20.04 32.32 6.90
C GLY A 685 -19.48 30.96 6.47
N LYS A 686 -18.23 30.64 6.83
CA LYS A 686 -17.58 29.32 6.65
C LYS A 686 -17.37 28.59 7.98
N LEU A 687 -17.71 29.20 9.10
CA LEU A 687 -17.68 28.58 10.42
C LEU A 687 -19.09 28.11 10.79
N SER A 688 -19.22 26.88 11.27
CA SER A 688 -20.44 26.43 11.94
C SER A 688 -20.64 27.21 13.24
N ALA A 689 -21.88 27.30 13.74
CA ALA A 689 -22.19 27.99 14.99
C ALA A 689 -21.35 27.48 16.18
N ASP A 690 -21.05 26.17 16.19
CA ASP A 690 -20.32 25.48 17.25
C ASP A 690 -18.82 25.27 16.92
N ALA A 691 -18.30 25.86 15.83
CA ALA A 691 -16.93 25.62 15.35
C ALA A 691 -15.80 26.21 16.23
N ILE A 692 -16.14 26.83 17.37
CA ILE A 692 -15.18 27.37 18.34
C ILE A 692 -15.58 26.85 19.73
N ASP A 693 -15.06 25.68 20.08
CA ASP A 693 -15.46 24.83 21.21
C ASP A 693 -14.66 25.08 22.51
N GLY A 694 -14.30 26.34 22.79
CA GLY A 694 -13.71 26.72 24.08
C GLY A 694 -12.18 26.67 24.16
N ARG A 695 -11.46 26.61 23.03
CA ARG A 695 -10.00 26.86 23.01
C ARG A 695 -9.66 28.31 23.39
N ILE A 696 -8.46 28.50 23.94
CA ILE A 696 -7.96 29.81 24.37
C ILE A 696 -7.72 30.72 23.16
N ILE A 697 -8.34 31.89 23.15
CA ILE A 697 -8.11 32.99 22.21
C ILE A 697 -7.32 34.08 22.94
N THR A 698 -6.10 34.41 22.50
CA THR A 698 -5.19 35.31 23.23
C THR A 698 -5.09 36.71 22.61
N GLY A 699 -4.39 36.83 21.47
CA GLY A 699 -4.09 38.08 20.78
C GLY A 699 -5.21 38.57 19.86
N SER A 700 -6.46 38.62 20.33
CA SER A 700 -7.58 39.09 19.50
C SER A 700 -8.73 39.69 20.30
N VAL A 701 -9.09 40.93 19.95
CA VAL A 701 -10.27 41.65 20.45
C VAL A 701 -11.54 41.00 19.89
N MET A 702 -12.30 40.31 20.73
CA MET A 702 -13.60 39.76 20.34
C MET A 702 -14.64 40.88 20.30
N ARG A 703 -15.34 41.05 19.18
CA ARG A 703 -16.38 42.07 19.01
C ARG A 703 -17.60 41.49 18.33
N SER A 704 -18.79 41.82 18.81
CA SER A 704 -20.04 41.33 18.21
C SER A 704 -20.44 42.05 16.92
N ALA A 705 -19.87 43.23 16.65
CA ALA A 705 -20.01 43.99 15.41
C ALA A 705 -18.81 44.92 15.22
N ALA A 706 -18.56 45.35 13.98
CA ALA A 706 -17.49 46.31 13.65
C ALA A 706 -17.81 47.73 14.17
N THR A 707 -19.08 48.14 14.09
CA THR A 707 -19.59 49.46 14.52
C THR A 707 -20.98 49.29 15.14
N GLY A 708 -21.57 50.37 15.67
CA GLY A 708 -22.92 50.32 16.24
C GLY A 708 -22.99 49.57 17.57
N ARG A 709 -24.17 49.01 17.88
CA ARG A 709 -24.43 48.27 19.12
C ARG A 709 -23.55 47.02 19.18
N ARG A 710 -22.66 46.95 20.17
CA ARG A 710 -21.70 45.84 20.29
C ARG A 710 -21.23 45.61 21.72
N PHE A 711 -20.88 44.36 22.02
CA PHE A 711 -19.97 44.04 23.13
C PHE A 711 -18.56 43.87 22.59
N ILE A 712 -17.54 44.17 23.41
CA ILE A 712 -16.13 43.93 23.12
C ILE A 712 -15.46 43.30 24.35
N LEU A 713 -14.76 42.18 24.14
CA LEU A 713 -13.77 41.62 25.08
C LEU A 713 -12.37 41.93 24.54
N ASP A 714 -11.50 42.48 25.37
CA ASP A 714 -10.16 42.91 24.95
C ASP A 714 -9.10 42.55 25.99
N SER A 715 -8.18 41.68 25.60
CA SER A 715 -7.09 41.19 26.43
C SER A 715 -5.99 42.23 26.66
N SER A 716 -5.94 43.32 25.89
CA SER A 716 -4.97 44.42 26.10
C SER A 716 -5.39 45.39 27.21
N THR A 717 -6.70 45.51 27.46
CA THR A 717 -7.29 46.37 28.50
C THR A 717 -7.92 45.59 29.65
N LEU A 718 -7.98 44.25 29.56
CA LEU A 718 -8.64 43.35 30.49
C LEU A 718 -10.07 43.80 30.82
N ASP A 719 -10.81 44.25 29.78
CA ASP A 719 -12.16 44.78 29.93
C ASP A 719 -13.22 44.14 29.01
N LEU A 720 -14.45 44.13 29.53
CA LEU A 720 -15.68 43.87 28.80
C LEU A 720 -16.43 45.20 28.63
N ARG A 721 -16.56 45.67 27.40
CA ARG A 721 -17.21 46.95 27.04
C ARG A 721 -18.56 46.73 26.38
N PHE A 722 -19.55 47.51 26.79
CA PHE A 722 -20.91 47.52 26.25
C PHE A 722 -21.20 48.85 25.55
N TYR A 723 -21.33 48.83 24.23
CA TYR A 723 -21.68 49.99 23.41
C TYR A 723 -23.18 49.98 23.09
N PRO A 724 -23.99 50.90 23.63
CA PRO A 724 -25.43 50.96 23.37
C PRO A 724 -25.78 51.58 22.01
N GLY A 725 -24.80 52.05 21.23
CA GLY A 725 -25.00 52.68 19.92
C GLY A 725 -23.69 52.89 19.16
N GLY A 726 -23.74 53.70 18.09
CA GLY A 726 -22.59 53.96 17.21
C GLY A 726 -21.50 54.88 17.77
N SER A 727 -21.69 55.46 18.96
CA SER A 727 -20.71 56.34 19.59
C SER A 727 -19.52 55.58 20.17
N SER A 728 -18.48 56.33 20.57
CA SER A 728 -17.36 55.84 21.38
C SER A 728 -17.69 55.72 22.88
N ASN A 729 -18.91 56.07 23.31
CA ASN A 729 -19.33 56.00 24.71
C ASN A 729 -19.79 54.57 25.06
N TYR A 730 -19.28 54.01 26.15
CA TYR A 730 -19.56 52.64 26.59
C TYR A 730 -19.55 52.53 28.11
N SER A 731 -20.30 51.57 28.66
CA SER A 731 -20.09 51.09 30.03
C SER A 731 -19.11 49.92 30.00
N ARG A 732 -18.34 49.68 31.07
CA ARG A 732 -17.40 48.55 31.13
C ARG A 732 -17.34 47.87 32.48
N ILE A 733 -16.90 46.61 32.45
CA ILE A 733 -16.47 45.82 33.59
C ILE A 733 -14.99 45.49 33.36
N TYR A 734 -14.12 45.79 34.33
CA TYR A 734 -12.67 45.55 34.21
C TYR A 734 -12.02 45.31 35.57
N SER A 735 -10.83 44.70 35.53
CA SER A 735 -9.96 44.52 36.69
C SER A 735 -8.71 45.40 36.58
N ASP A 736 -8.25 45.94 37.70
CA ASP A 736 -7.02 46.74 37.77
C ASP A 736 -6.34 46.52 39.14
N ASP A 737 -5.01 46.39 39.14
CA ASP A 737 -4.16 46.15 40.32
C ASP A 737 -3.34 47.39 40.72
N SER A 738 -3.46 48.51 40.00
CA SER A 738 -2.65 49.72 40.22
C SER A 738 -2.94 50.44 41.54
N LEU A 739 -4.13 50.25 42.14
CA LEU A 739 -4.52 50.99 43.35
C LEU A 739 -3.93 50.41 44.64
N TYR A 740 -3.71 49.08 44.68
CA TYR A 740 -3.26 48.36 45.87
C TYR A 740 -2.28 47.26 45.43
N SER A 741 -0.98 47.42 45.74
CA SER A 741 0.06 46.49 45.32
C SER A 741 -0.23 45.06 45.78
N GLY A 742 -0.45 44.15 44.82
CA GLY A 742 -0.75 42.73 45.08
C GLY A 742 -2.24 42.40 45.29
N GLU A 743 -3.15 43.38 45.16
CA GLU A 743 -4.59 43.16 45.17
C GLU A 743 -5.22 43.59 43.83
N THR A 744 -6.13 42.77 43.30
CA THR A 744 -6.93 43.14 42.12
C THR A 744 -8.25 43.76 42.56
N ALA A 745 -8.55 44.98 42.09
CA ALA A 745 -9.85 45.61 42.26
C ALA A 745 -10.74 45.38 41.02
N LEU A 746 -12.00 45.04 41.24
CA LEU A 746 -13.04 44.96 40.22
C LEU A 746 -13.74 46.32 40.10
N TYR A 747 -13.89 46.80 38.88
CA TYR A 747 -14.58 48.05 38.54
C TYR A 747 -15.74 47.82 37.59
N LEU A 748 -16.86 48.46 37.87
CA LEU A 748 -17.98 48.64 36.93
C LEU A 748 -18.17 50.14 36.72
N THR A 749 -17.92 50.64 35.50
CA THR A 749 -18.12 52.06 35.16
C THR A 749 -19.23 52.23 34.13
N SER A 750 -20.05 53.27 34.31
CA SER A 750 -20.93 53.73 33.25
C SER A 750 -20.14 54.40 32.13
N GLY A 751 -20.77 54.60 30.98
CA GLY A 751 -20.33 55.64 30.04
C GLY A 751 -20.44 57.05 30.63
N SER A 752 -19.88 58.03 29.92
CA SER A 752 -20.01 59.44 30.25
C SER A 752 -21.46 59.91 30.16
N SER A 753 -21.84 60.84 31.03
CA SER A 753 -23.10 61.58 30.98
C SER A 753 -23.31 62.32 29.65
N TRP A 754 -24.54 62.74 29.35
CA TRP A 754 -24.85 63.56 28.16
C TRP A 754 -23.95 64.79 28.04
N SER A 755 -23.68 65.44 29.17
CA SER A 755 -22.79 66.61 29.30
C SER A 755 -21.30 66.29 29.15
N GLY A 756 -20.90 65.01 29.05
CA GLY A 756 -19.50 64.60 29.06
C GLY A 756 -18.75 64.96 30.35
N SER A 757 -19.46 65.20 31.45
CA SER A 757 -18.88 65.73 32.71
C SER A 757 -18.62 64.64 33.76
N SER A 758 -19.39 63.56 33.73
CA SER A 758 -19.49 62.64 34.87
C SER A 758 -19.70 61.18 34.41
N GLN A 759 -19.26 60.22 35.21
CA GLN A 759 -19.62 58.80 35.09
C GLN A 759 -19.85 58.19 36.48
N ALA A 760 -20.64 57.13 36.58
CA ALA A 760 -20.79 56.36 37.81
C ALA A 760 -19.77 55.21 37.86
N GLU A 761 -19.22 54.94 39.03
CA GLU A 761 -18.25 53.89 39.28
C GLU A 761 -18.64 53.10 40.54
N LEU A 762 -18.73 51.76 40.40
CA LEU A 762 -18.64 50.82 41.51
C LEU A 762 -17.23 50.21 41.49
N GLN A 763 -16.58 50.21 42.65
CA GLN A 763 -15.29 49.59 42.90
C GLN A 763 -15.43 48.57 44.04
N VAL A 764 -14.87 47.37 43.85
CA VAL A 764 -14.78 46.33 44.88
C VAL A 764 -13.32 45.85 44.97
N ALA A 765 -12.74 45.91 46.17
CA ALA A 765 -11.40 45.42 46.50
C ALA A 765 -11.44 44.70 47.86
N SER A 766 -10.36 44.01 48.25
CA SER A 766 -10.34 43.08 49.39
C SER A 766 -10.85 43.69 50.71
N GLN A 767 -10.67 44.99 50.90
CA GLN A 767 -11.02 45.70 52.14
C GLN A 767 -11.79 47.01 51.89
N SER A 768 -12.33 47.21 50.67
CA SER A 768 -13.14 48.40 50.35
C SER A 768 -14.18 48.17 49.27
N VAL A 769 -15.39 48.69 49.48
CA VAL A 769 -16.44 48.81 48.47
C VAL A 769 -16.79 50.29 48.32
N ARG A 770 -16.71 50.82 47.10
CA ARG A 770 -17.01 52.23 46.79
C ARG A 770 -18.01 52.36 45.66
N LEU A 771 -19.03 53.17 45.87
CA LEU A 771 -19.91 53.72 44.84
C LEU A 771 -19.65 55.21 44.77
N ARG A 772 -19.34 55.74 43.58
CA ARG A 772 -19.04 57.18 43.43
C ARG A 772 -19.35 57.71 42.04
N ILE A 773 -19.69 58.99 41.99
CA ILE A 773 -19.66 59.76 40.74
C ILE A 773 -18.23 60.26 40.53
N ARG A 774 -17.67 60.00 39.35
CA ARG A 774 -16.34 60.41 38.90
C ARG A 774 -16.45 61.46 37.79
N GLY A 775 -15.37 62.19 37.53
CA GLY A 775 -15.23 62.93 36.27
C GLY A 775 -15.29 62.00 35.05
N ALA A 776 -15.65 62.51 33.87
CA ALA A 776 -15.77 61.68 32.67
C ALA A 776 -14.44 61.03 32.21
N SER A 777 -13.28 61.56 32.61
CA SER A 777 -11.97 60.91 32.41
C SER A 777 -11.67 59.80 33.42
N GLY A 778 -12.48 59.66 34.47
CA GLY A 778 -12.28 58.71 35.57
C GLY A 778 -11.17 59.11 36.54
N SER A 779 -10.58 60.30 36.41
CA SER A 779 -9.36 60.69 37.14
C SER A 779 -9.60 61.32 38.52
N TYR A 780 -10.81 61.81 38.80
CA TYR A 780 -11.16 62.52 40.03
C TYR A 780 -12.60 62.21 40.47
N ASP A 781 -12.86 62.32 41.77
CA ASP A 781 -14.21 62.22 42.34
C ASP A 781 -15.04 63.47 41.99
N ASN A 782 -16.33 63.31 41.73
CA ASN A 782 -17.21 64.35 41.19
C ASN A 782 -18.60 64.31 41.85
N GLY A 783 -18.64 64.08 43.18
CA GLY A 783 -19.83 64.27 43.99
C GLY A 783 -20.27 63.03 44.78
N GLY A 784 -21.51 62.56 44.54
CA GLY A 784 -22.15 61.55 45.39
C GLY A 784 -21.29 60.31 45.62
N ASN A 785 -21.09 59.92 46.89
CA ASN A 785 -20.28 58.76 47.27
C ASN A 785 -20.88 57.94 48.43
N LEU A 786 -20.65 56.63 48.36
CA LEU A 786 -20.71 55.67 49.46
C LEU A 786 -19.39 54.91 49.45
N ASP A 787 -18.66 54.93 50.55
CA ASP A 787 -17.30 54.39 50.64
C ASP A 787 -17.17 53.65 51.98
N ILE A 788 -17.12 52.33 51.89
CA ILE A 788 -17.11 51.39 53.00
C ILE A 788 -15.76 50.67 52.98
N THR A 789 -15.07 50.67 54.10
CA THR A 789 -13.77 50.03 54.29
C THR A 789 -13.74 49.23 55.60
N ASN A 790 -12.66 48.49 55.82
CA ASN A 790 -12.37 47.84 57.10
C ASN A 790 -12.31 48.79 58.32
N THR A 791 -12.15 50.11 58.11
CA THR A 791 -11.80 51.10 59.15
C THR A 791 -12.74 52.30 59.19
N TYR A 792 -13.63 52.47 58.22
CA TYR A 792 -14.70 53.47 58.22
C TYR A 792 -15.78 53.15 57.18
N ALA A 793 -16.97 53.72 57.37
CA ALA A 793 -17.99 53.86 56.33
C ALA A 793 -18.41 55.33 56.21
N ARG A 794 -18.55 55.85 54.98
CA ARG A 794 -19.03 57.22 54.75
C ARG A 794 -20.03 57.30 53.60
N TYR A 795 -21.02 58.17 53.74
CA TYR A 795 -22.07 58.42 52.76
C TYR A 795 -22.35 59.92 52.62
N GLY A 796 -22.39 60.43 51.38
CA GLY A 796 -22.75 61.81 51.09
C GLY A 796 -22.21 62.30 49.75
N TYR A 797 -21.62 63.49 49.76
CA TYR A 797 -21.01 64.17 48.62
C TYR A 797 -19.51 64.39 48.87
N ASN A 798 -18.68 63.89 47.95
CA ASN A 798 -17.24 64.05 47.95
C ASN A 798 -16.72 64.24 46.51
N ASP A 799 -16.18 65.42 46.22
CA ASP A 799 -15.51 65.80 44.98
C ASP A 799 -13.98 65.91 45.14
N GLY A 800 -13.43 65.37 46.24
CA GLY A 800 -12.02 65.53 46.61
C GLY A 800 -11.66 66.90 47.20
N SER A 801 -12.53 67.91 47.13
CA SER A 801 -12.27 69.25 47.69
C SER A 801 -12.70 69.33 49.16
N SER A 802 -11.77 69.72 50.02
CA SER A 802 -12.01 69.92 51.46
C SER A 802 -13.02 71.02 51.78
N SER A 803 -13.36 71.87 50.81
CA SER A 803 -14.25 73.03 50.98
C SER A 803 -15.72 72.76 50.61
N THR A 804 -15.98 71.70 49.84
CA THR A 804 -17.28 71.38 49.22
C THR A 804 -17.82 70.00 49.59
N GLN A 805 -16.98 69.12 50.18
CA GLN A 805 -17.40 67.86 50.79
C GLN A 805 -18.52 68.02 51.83
N CYS A 806 -19.52 67.13 51.79
CA CYS A 806 -20.56 67.02 52.81
C CYS A 806 -20.99 65.55 52.98
N TYR A 807 -20.64 64.89 54.08
CA TYR A 807 -20.91 63.47 54.31
C TYR A 807 -21.06 63.10 55.79
N ILE A 808 -21.81 62.03 56.04
CA ILE A 808 -21.78 61.30 57.31
C ILE A 808 -20.59 60.35 57.27
N HIS A 809 -19.79 60.32 58.32
CA HIS A 809 -18.67 59.39 58.50
C HIS A 809 -18.86 58.60 59.79
N LEU A 810 -18.75 57.28 59.68
CA LEU A 810 -18.72 56.31 60.76
C LEU A 810 -17.29 55.78 60.81
N ASP A 811 -16.56 56.02 61.89
CA ASP A 811 -15.19 55.52 62.04
C ASP A 811 -15.13 54.15 62.73
N GLY A 812 -14.02 53.45 62.53
CA GLY A 812 -13.75 52.15 63.14
C GLY A 812 -13.52 52.19 64.65
N THR A 813 -13.61 53.35 65.30
CA THR A 813 -13.59 53.50 66.76
C THR A 813 -15.00 53.58 67.37
N GLY A 814 -16.04 53.50 66.53
CA GLY A 814 -17.45 53.47 66.95
C GLY A 814 -18.09 54.86 67.08
N TYR A 815 -17.39 55.94 66.70
CA TYR A 815 -17.96 57.27 66.63
C TYR A 815 -18.48 57.58 65.21
N TYR A 816 -19.40 58.53 65.14
CA TYR A 816 -19.81 59.12 63.87
C TYR A 816 -19.76 60.64 63.95
N TYR A 817 -19.44 61.27 62.82
CA TYR A 817 -19.49 62.71 62.65
C TYR A 817 -20.09 63.09 61.30
N ILE A 818 -20.69 64.28 61.23
CA ILE A 818 -21.14 64.88 59.98
C ILE A 818 -20.09 65.90 59.58
N ARG A 819 -19.49 65.73 58.40
CA ARG A 819 -18.53 66.67 57.83
C ARG A 819 -19.22 67.51 56.76
N GLY A 820 -18.85 68.77 56.66
CA GLY A 820 -19.26 69.68 55.59
C GLY A 820 -19.96 70.92 56.11
N ARG A 821 -20.62 71.64 55.21
CA ARG A 821 -21.47 72.79 55.57
C ARG A 821 -22.92 72.35 55.52
N PHE A 822 -23.64 72.54 56.62
CA PHE A 822 -25.09 72.59 56.55
C PHE A 822 -25.53 73.84 55.79
N ARG A 823 -26.68 73.78 55.13
CA ARG A 823 -27.24 74.92 54.39
C ARG A 823 -27.82 75.90 55.40
N ASP A 824 -27.13 77.02 55.61
CA ASP A 824 -27.62 78.10 56.47
C ASP A 824 -28.92 78.66 55.87
N THR A 825 -30.05 78.32 56.51
CA THR A 825 -31.39 78.53 55.98
C THR A 825 -32.27 79.15 57.06
N MET A 826 -32.92 80.27 56.74
CA MET A 826 -34.02 80.83 57.56
C MET A 826 -35.40 80.35 57.08
N ALA A 827 -35.41 79.30 56.25
CA ALA A 827 -36.58 78.65 55.69
C ALA A 827 -36.26 77.17 55.47
N ALA A 828 -36.60 76.34 56.45
CA ALA A 828 -36.60 74.89 56.37
C ALA A 828 -37.95 74.37 55.82
N ASP A 829 -37.96 73.16 55.27
CA ASP A 829 -39.18 72.48 54.87
C ASP A 829 -39.96 71.98 56.11
N PRO A 830 -41.32 72.01 56.14
CA PRO A 830 -42.12 71.54 57.28
C PRO A 830 -41.83 70.10 57.77
N TYR A 831 -41.14 69.29 56.96
CA TYR A 831 -40.74 67.91 57.27
C TYR A 831 -39.25 67.75 57.58
N ASP A 832 -38.42 68.80 57.52
CA ASP A 832 -37.00 68.73 57.88
C ASP A 832 -36.81 68.27 59.33
N ALA A 833 -36.06 67.19 59.53
CA ALA A 833 -35.82 66.61 60.85
C ALA A 833 -34.80 67.39 61.70
N LEU A 834 -33.97 68.22 61.06
CA LEU A 834 -32.84 68.93 61.66
C LEU A 834 -32.63 70.29 60.96
N HIS A 835 -33.07 71.38 61.59
CA HIS A 835 -32.84 72.76 61.13
C HIS A 835 -31.66 73.38 61.88
N VAL A 836 -30.71 73.94 61.14
CA VAL A 836 -29.39 74.36 61.62
C VAL A 836 -28.97 75.66 60.96
N GLY A 837 -28.25 76.50 61.69
CA GLY A 837 -27.74 77.75 61.13
C GLY A 837 -26.89 78.56 62.09
N SER A 838 -26.48 79.74 61.62
CA SER A 838 -25.71 80.69 62.43
C SER A 838 -26.08 82.14 62.11
N TYR A 839 -25.93 83.03 63.09
CA TYR A 839 -26.26 84.44 62.91
C TYR A 839 -25.35 85.33 63.75
N THR A 840 -24.77 86.37 63.17
CA THR A 840 -23.76 87.21 63.83
C THR A 840 -24.13 88.69 63.71
N ILE A 841 -24.08 89.42 64.83
CA ILE A 841 -24.32 90.88 64.91
C ILE A 841 -23.19 91.51 65.74
N GLY A 842 -22.81 92.77 65.48
CA GLY A 842 -21.87 93.50 66.33
C GLY A 842 -22.05 95.01 66.37
N GLY A 843 -21.57 95.64 67.44
CA GLY A 843 -21.41 97.10 67.55
C GLY A 843 -22.72 97.90 67.72
N ALA A 844 -23.79 97.28 68.22
CA ALA A 844 -25.13 97.87 68.20
C ALA A 844 -25.86 97.76 69.54
N ALA A 845 -26.93 98.56 69.72
CA ALA A 845 -27.98 98.26 70.69
C ALA A 845 -28.78 97.06 70.19
N THR A 846 -28.35 95.85 70.53
CA THR A 846 -29.01 94.61 70.13
C THR A 846 -30.37 94.47 70.81
N PRO A 847 -31.42 94.02 70.11
CA PRO A 847 -32.73 93.79 70.73
C PRO A 847 -32.63 92.71 71.81
N ASN A 848 -33.42 92.84 72.88
CA ASN A 848 -33.39 91.90 74.02
C ASN A 848 -33.71 90.44 73.63
N TRP A 849 -34.32 90.20 72.49
CA TRP A 849 -34.38 88.88 71.85
C TRP A 849 -34.29 88.98 70.33
N LEU A 850 -33.88 87.88 69.70
CA LEU A 850 -33.98 87.62 68.26
C LEU A 850 -34.88 86.41 68.04
N HIS A 851 -35.83 86.51 67.10
CA HIS A 851 -36.59 85.36 66.64
C HIS A 851 -35.86 84.71 65.45
N ILE A 852 -35.56 83.42 65.55
CA ILE A 852 -35.11 82.59 64.45
C ILE A 852 -36.35 81.87 63.91
N PRO A 853 -36.89 82.27 62.74
CA PRO A 853 -38.00 81.56 62.12
C PRO A 853 -37.51 80.23 61.57
N TYR A 854 -38.39 79.23 61.58
CA TYR A 854 -38.23 78.04 60.74
C TYR A 854 -38.65 78.30 59.30
N GLY A 855 -39.41 79.38 59.06
CA GLY A 855 -39.95 79.77 57.76
C GLY A 855 -41.45 79.44 57.70
N PRO A 856 -41.86 78.33 57.06
CA PRO A 856 -43.21 77.79 57.22
C PRO A 856 -43.42 77.17 58.60
N THR A 857 -44.67 76.86 58.93
CA THR A 857 -45.04 76.14 60.16
C THR A 857 -44.62 74.67 60.08
N MET A 858 -43.73 74.25 60.99
CA MET A 858 -43.30 72.86 61.16
C MET A 858 -44.43 71.96 61.65
N ALA A 859 -44.44 70.72 61.19
CA ALA A 859 -45.53 69.78 61.48
C ALA A 859 -45.56 69.26 62.94
N THR A 860 -44.47 69.37 63.71
CA THR A 860 -44.46 69.28 65.18
C THR A 860 -43.50 70.33 65.75
N ASN A 861 -43.57 70.61 67.05
CA ASN A 861 -42.63 71.53 67.68
C ASN A 861 -41.18 71.02 67.53
N MET A 862 -40.27 71.92 67.17
CA MET A 862 -38.85 71.62 67.12
C MET A 862 -38.24 71.89 68.50
N GLY A 863 -37.23 71.11 68.87
CA GLY A 863 -36.38 71.31 70.04
C GLY A 863 -35.11 72.07 69.67
N PRO A 864 -35.10 73.41 69.73
CA PRO A 864 -33.91 74.23 69.50
C PRO A 864 -32.91 74.14 70.65
N VAL A 865 -31.67 73.86 70.28
CA VAL A 865 -30.48 74.02 71.10
C VAL A 865 -29.64 75.10 70.42
N CYS A 866 -29.53 76.26 71.05
CA CYS A 866 -28.68 77.34 70.56
C CYS A 866 -27.58 77.69 71.55
N THR A 867 -26.52 78.30 71.03
CA THR A 867 -25.41 78.84 71.82
C THR A 867 -25.15 80.27 71.34
N VAL A 868 -25.49 81.23 72.18
CA VAL A 868 -25.06 82.64 72.03
C VAL A 868 -23.63 82.77 72.51
N ARG A 869 -22.77 83.41 71.72
CA ARG A 869 -21.40 83.79 72.11
C ARG A 869 -21.27 85.31 72.12
N ASP A 870 -21.12 85.91 73.28
CA ASP A 870 -20.84 87.35 73.42
C ASP A 870 -19.39 87.69 73.03
N GLY A 871 -19.13 88.95 72.68
CA GLY A 871 -17.80 89.43 72.26
C GLY A 871 -17.53 89.32 70.74
N GLY A 872 -18.58 89.19 69.93
CA GLY A 872 -18.48 88.99 68.48
C GLY A 872 -17.72 90.10 67.72
N ALA A 873 -17.05 89.71 66.64
CA ALA A 873 -16.38 90.58 65.66
C ALA A 873 -15.43 91.65 66.24
N GLY A 874 -14.51 91.27 67.14
CA GLY A 874 -13.44 92.18 67.55
C GLY A 874 -12.32 91.60 68.41
N ASN A 875 -12.63 90.73 69.38
CA ASN A 875 -11.63 90.33 70.39
C ASN A 875 -11.16 88.87 70.23
N SER A 876 -10.11 88.70 69.43
CA SER A 876 -9.27 87.49 69.48
C SER A 876 -8.49 87.45 70.80
N TYR A 877 -8.33 86.26 71.39
CA TYR A 877 -7.57 85.97 72.63
C TYR A 877 -8.29 86.30 73.96
N GLY A 878 -8.94 85.29 74.55
CA GLY A 878 -9.42 85.35 75.95
C GLY A 878 -10.39 84.21 76.32
N ASN A 879 -9.89 83.18 77.00
CA ASN A 879 -10.66 81.97 77.36
C ASN A 879 -11.64 82.18 78.53
N ASN A 880 -12.68 83.02 78.35
CA ASN A 880 -13.82 83.11 79.25
C ASN A 880 -15.13 82.86 78.47
N PHE A 881 -15.29 81.61 78.01
CA PHE A 881 -16.50 81.15 77.33
C PHE A 881 -17.57 80.78 78.36
N THR A 882 -18.49 81.70 78.66
CA THR A 882 -19.67 81.40 79.48
C THR A 882 -20.90 81.19 78.59
N PRO A 883 -21.20 79.96 78.13
CA PRO A 883 -22.43 79.70 77.38
C PRO A 883 -23.65 80.02 78.23
N LYS A 884 -24.47 80.99 77.80
CA LYS A 884 -25.77 81.30 78.42
C LYS A 884 -26.75 80.14 78.13
N ALA A 885 -26.79 79.15 79.02
CA ALA A 885 -27.57 77.91 78.84
C ALA A 885 -29.10 78.11 78.75
N TRP A 886 -29.59 79.29 79.11
CA TRP A 886 -31.00 79.70 79.12
C TRP A 886 -31.34 80.68 77.97
N ALA A 887 -30.57 80.61 76.87
CA ALA A 887 -30.74 81.53 75.76
C ALA A 887 -32.06 81.35 75.00
N VAL A 888 -32.57 80.12 74.79
CA VAL A 888 -33.91 79.94 74.19
C VAL A 888 -34.99 80.28 75.22
N THR A 889 -35.78 81.32 74.98
CA THR A 889 -36.90 81.72 75.86
C THR A 889 -38.27 81.34 75.32
N TYR A 890 -38.36 80.95 74.05
CA TYR A 890 -39.60 80.51 73.41
C TYR A 890 -39.27 79.55 72.26
N SER A 891 -40.04 78.48 72.10
CA SER A 891 -40.02 77.63 70.91
C SER A 891 -41.44 77.29 70.50
N SER A 892 -41.69 77.31 69.20
CA SER A 892 -42.98 77.02 68.58
C SER A 892 -42.78 76.34 67.23
N VAL A 893 -43.86 75.81 66.66
CA VAL A 893 -43.88 75.25 65.31
C VAL A 893 -43.40 76.22 64.20
N SER A 894 -43.44 77.55 64.39
CA SER A 894 -42.98 78.52 63.36
C SER A 894 -41.55 79.03 63.55
N GLY A 895 -40.91 78.71 64.68
CA GLY A 895 -39.58 79.21 65.03
C GLY A 895 -39.37 79.29 66.54
N PHE A 896 -38.19 79.77 66.93
CA PHE A 896 -37.80 79.94 68.34
C PHE A 896 -37.22 81.34 68.60
N GLN A 897 -37.32 81.83 69.83
CA GLN A 897 -36.71 83.10 70.22
C GLN A 897 -35.55 82.85 71.16
N VAL A 898 -34.48 83.60 70.91
CA VAL A 898 -33.26 83.61 71.69
C VAL A 898 -33.15 84.96 72.39
N ASN A 899 -33.04 84.94 73.72
CA ASN A 899 -32.80 86.09 74.56
C ASN A 899 -31.32 86.51 74.47
N LEU A 900 -31.12 87.81 74.23
CA LEU A 900 -29.84 88.47 73.97
C LEU A 900 -29.61 89.63 74.96
N ALA A 901 -30.35 89.67 76.08
CA ALA A 901 -30.15 90.67 77.12
C ALA A 901 -28.77 90.53 77.78
N ASN A 902 -28.13 91.66 78.08
CA ASN A 902 -26.75 91.74 78.56
C ASN A 902 -25.73 91.22 77.52
N SER A 903 -25.88 91.68 76.27
CA SER A 903 -24.99 91.45 75.12
C SER A 903 -24.79 92.76 74.33
N THR A 904 -23.78 92.83 73.46
CA THR A 904 -23.46 94.03 72.64
C THR A 904 -22.95 93.70 71.23
N SER A 905 -22.13 92.65 71.12
CA SER A 905 -21.79 91.96 69.87
C SER A 905 -21.80 90.46 70.13
N PHE A 906 -22.39 89.66 69.24
CA PHE A 906 -22.50 88.22 69.44
C PHE A 906 -22.51 87.39 68.15
N ALA A 907 -22.17 86.10 68.28
CA ALA A 907 -22.42 85.07 67.28
C ALA A 907 -23.32 83.97 67.88
N LEU A 908 -24.46 83.75 67.25
CA LEU A 908 -25.41 82.68 67.57
C LEU A 908 -25.15 81.49 66.65
N TYR A 909 -25.12 80.30 67.23
CA TYR A 909 -25.19 79.03 66.49
C TYR A 909 -26.38 78.25 67.02
N TRP A 910 -27.12 77.58 66.14
CA TRP A 910 -28.21 76.71 66.56
C TRP A 910 -28.29 75.43 65.75
N TRP A 911 -28.84 74.42 66.40
CA TRP A 911 -29.49 73.31 65.77
C TRP A 911 -30.84 73.10 66.46
N SER A 912 -31.85 72.71 65.71
CA SER A 912 -33.14 72.33 66.24
C SER A 912 -33.57 71.06 65.55
N HIS A 913 -34.05 70.11 66.35
CA HIS A 913 -34.44 68.80 65.85
C HIS A 913 -35.93 68.60 66.09
N ARG A 914 -36.59 67.86 65.20
CA ARG A 914 -38.02 67.63 65.31
C ARG A 914 -38.33 66.69 66.48
N HIS A 915 -39.14 67.13 67.43
CA HIS A 915 -39.60 66.25 68.50
C HIS A 915 -40.64 65.25 67.97
N ALA A 916 -40.61 64.03 68.51
CA ALA A 916 -41.60 62.99 68.23
C ALA A 916 -43.00 63.44 68.68
N GLY A 917 -44.01 63.06 67.90
CA GLY A 917 -45.35 63.66 67.94
C GLY A 917 -46.19 63.33 69.17
N SER A 918 -45.93 64.02 70.28
CA SER A 918 -46.94 64.28 71.30
C SER A 918 -47.99 65.25 70.75
N SER A 919 -49.26 64.89 70.89
CA SER A 919 -50.42 65.77 70.74
C SER A 919 -50.70 66.55 72.01
#